data_AF-A0A915BS79-F1
#
_entry.id   AF-A0A915BS79-F1
#
_cell.length_a   1.000
_cell.length_b   1.000
_cell.length_c   1.000
_cell.angle_alpha   90.00
_cell.angle_beta   90.00
_cell.angle_gamma   90.00
#
_symmetry.space_group_name_H-M   'P 1'
#
loop_
_entity.id
_entity.type
_entity.pdbx_description
1 polymer ?
#
loop_
_entity_poly.entity_id
_entity_poly.type
_entity_poly.pdbx_seq_one_letter_code
_entity_poly.pdbx_strand_id
1 'polypeptide(L)'
;MPRALASISASANMGTTNQPDRSRDLLYILCDILSYRLINYPLPVIPKVNVVLSCYSALSNSQVQMNVPLYSALEQVMLRYWMWNSPQEMIILCNALIGKQGKLTALISSPNSFGEAQHASTMPHERPHANLHVSPEMLRSLLLSVFRALKLTGVEMASEVLQRCNANFSWPLSVSRTFSAQLIGCSIDDGSDSTHIEELFHCVLQDVRRTHEFLCSQAEEHLVKYFTVERRHTLLCVIYNLIYDSKKLHPVFYSMLNSMTAKDIIVMVNKFVDYFIYIFKKNPPSDDQTFTTMVSVLNDMVFMHQLIPFDRLLAALVLHPTDDRATEISLLIIHSMVGSFPDVRSRLGLLFHFIPSNKIVNTNSSFFNKMSEYYSQYPELTYREMEAKLRRELQLEMGIRQMEQPTINPELHMPIYYGNLAERILPIVDILLQRALETVVADQLFNTLLMSFKPCYKYHPQPAAYMYSVLYCLDKTLSHTARARIFVLEICGQLEERDGKYALLTPSFIQDNHQLSLPSQFCQLLVDRILQASHYPHQPPHFVYRDWRFAELPPAGQALTGACIELLASPHAPAVTARALIDLVFIRPLHQPYATINTVALILTALPSSFQHVFYDHIVSVLDSEALTQGDPSICFESLESECFLLTENQLLTNLALGHAYLQHCNTSSLAALPEFVRDQLAPKLVTEAQLIFVLRLVVPILQRFYDAKERSKQIQDLAVDVYKMTVKVNERVGVLKYEDAICDLLYHMKYMYVGDFVKNEAEQAIQRLSPSMRVKLKYISHS
;
A
#
# COMPACT_ATOMS: atom_id res chain seq x y z
N MET A 1 -13.69 -7.34 -22.26
CA MET A 1 -12.31 -7.12 -22.74
C MET A 1 -11.82 -8.13 -23.77
N PRO A 2 -11.83 -9.47 -23.54
CA PRO A 2 -11.17 -10.40 -24.48
C PRO A 2 -11.72 -10.36 -25.91
N ARG A 3 -13.04 -10.20 -26.06
CA ARG A 3 -13.70 -10.04 -27.37
C ARG A 3 -13.28 -8.74 -28.08
N ALA A 4 -13.16 -7.63 -27.35
CA ALA A 4 -12.70 -6.36 -27.90
C ALA A 4 -11.23 -6.45 -28.35
N LEU A 5 -10.37 -7.07 -27.53
CA LEU A 5 -8.96 -7.33 -27.87
C LEU A 5 -8.81 -8.23 -29.09
N ALA A 6 -9.58 -9.31 -29.18
CA ALA A 6 -9.58 -10.18 -30.36
C ALA A 6 -9.96 -9.41 -31.63
N SER A 7 -10.94 -8.48 -31.54
CA SER A 7 -11.32 -7.60 -32.65
C SER A 7 -10.22 -6.62 -33.04
N ILE A 8 -9.51 -6.02 -32.07
CA ILE A 8 -8.38 -5.11 -32.31
C ILE A 8 -7.22 -5.85 -33.00
N SER A 9 -6.96 -7.09 -32.59
CA SER A 9 -5.95 -7.94 -33.24
C SER A 9 -6.36 -8.35 -34.66
N ALA A 10 -7.65 -8.62 -34.88
CA ALA A 10 -8.16 -9.01 -36.20
C ALA A 10 -8.21 -7.84 -37.20
N SER A 11 -8.52 -6.62 -36.75
CA SER A 11 -8.52 -5.43 -37.61
C SER A 11 -7.11 -5.07 -38.10
N ALA A 12 -6.05 -5.44 -37.37
CA ALA A 12 -4.66 -5.26 -37.82
C ALA A 12 -4.26 -6.10 -39.05
N ASN A 13 -4.92 -7.25 -39.27
CA ASN A 13 -4.66 -8.13 -40.42
C ASN A 13 -5.46 -7.74 -41.67
N MET A 14 -6.47 -6.88 -41.53
CA MET A 14 -7.31 -6.39 -42.62
C MET A 14 -6.87 -4.95 -42.91
N GLY A 15 -6.03 -4.76 -43.93
CA GLY A 15 -5.45 -3.47 -44.29
C GLY A 15 -6.45 -2.30 -44.24
N THR A 16 -5.95 -1.15 -43.77
CA THR A 16 -6.58 0.17 -43.65
C THR A 16 -7.94 0.31 -44.36
N THR A 17 -9.01 -0.07 -43.67
CA THR A 17 -10.35 0.40 -44.01
C THR A 17 -10.69 1.52 -43.02
N ASN A 18 -11.06 2.69 -43.56
CA ASN A 18 -11.37 3.93 -42.83
C ASN A 18 -12.65 3.84 -41.96
N GLN A 19 -12.88 2.73 -41.26
CA GLN A 19 -13.93 2.68 -40.23
C GLN A 19 -13.33 2.98 -38.86
N PRO A 20 -13.97 3.84 -38.04
CA PRO A 20 -13.55 4.06 -36.66
C PRO A 20 -13.55 2.70 -35.94
N ASP A 21 -12.42 2.32 -35.34
CA ASP A 21 -12.23 1.04 -34.66
C ASP A 21 -13.00 1.05 -33.33
N ARG A 22 -14.32 0.86 -33.43
CA ARG A 22 -15.27 0.83 -32.30
C ARG A 22 -14.82 -0.09 -31.16
N SER A 23 -13.99 -1.09 -31.45
CA SER A 23 -13.46 -2.00 -30.44
C SER A 23 -12.44 -1.34 -29.51
N ARG A 24 -11.67 -0.35 -29.99
CA ARG A 24 -10.75 0.46 -29.18
C ARG A 24 -11.53 1.37 -28.24
N ASP A 25 -12.55 2.05 -28.75
CA ASP A 25 -13.43 2.91 -27.97
C ASP A 25 -14.13 2.12 -26.87
N LEU A 26 -14.72 0.97 -27.22
CA LEU A 26 -15.37 0.09 -26.24
C LEU A 26 -14.40 -0.40 -25.17
N LEU A 27 -13.16 -0.75 -25.54
CA LEU A 27 -12.15 -1.16 -24.58
C LEU A 27 -11.76 -0.01 -23.64
N TYR A 28 -11.60 1.20 -24.17
CA TYR A 28 -11.31 2.39 -23.38
C TYR A 28 -12.44 2.70 -22.39
N ILE A 29 -13.70 2.68 -22.85
CA ILE A 29 -14.89 2.90 -22.00
C ILE A 29 -14.95 1.88 -20.85
N LEU A 30 -14.64 0.62 -21.13
CA LEU A 30 -14.56 -0.41 -20.09
C LEU A 30 -13.47 -0.09 -19.05
N CYS A 31 -12.31 0.40 -19.49
CA CYS A 31 -11.23 0.80 -18.57
C CYS A 31 -11.63 2.00 -17.71
N ASP A 32 -12.32 2.99 -18.30
CA ASP A 32 -12.82 4.18 -17.61
C ASP A 32 -13.87 3.80 -16.54
N ILE A 33 -14.83 2.93 -16.87
CA ILE A 33 -15.82 2.41 -15.91
C ILE A 33 -15.16 1.63 -14.77
N LEU A 34 -14.21 0.74 -15.07
CA LEU A 34 -13.53 -0.06 -14.05
C LEU A 34 -12.69 0.79 -13.11
N SER A 35 -12.02 1.82 -13.63
CA SER A 35 -11.14 2.70 -12.88
C SER A 35 -11.89 3.63 -11.93
N TYR A 36 -13.01 4.20 -12.39
CA TYR A 36 -13.65 5.33 -11.69
C TYR A 36 -15.06 5.04 -11.17
N ARG A 37 -15.63 3.86 -11.46
CA ARG A 37 -16.99 3.50 -10.99
C ARG A 37 -17.06 2.17 -10.24
N LEU A 38 -16.33 1.15 -10.69
CA LEU A 38 -16.44 -0.20 -10.12
C LEU A 38 -15.32 -0.57 -9.12
N ILE A 39 -14.33 0.31 -8.92
CA ILE A 39 -13.18 0.03 -8.06
C ILE A 39 -13.58 -0.28 -6.60
N ASN A 40 -14.64 0.37 -6.11
CA ASN A 40 -15.18 0.17 -4.76
C ASN A 40 -16.24 -0.93 -4.65
N TYR A 41 -16.60 -1.55 -5.77
CA TYR A 41 -17.62 -2.58 -5.72
C TYR A 41 -17.00 -3.84 -5.09
N PRO A 42 -17.65 -4.48 -4.08
CA PRO A 42 -17.17 -5.69 -3.44
C PRO A 42 -17.30 -6.88 -4.41
N LEU A 43 -16.41 -6.92 -5.40
CA LEU A 43 -16.29 -8.02 -6.34
C LEU A 43 -15.46 -9.13 -5.69
N PRO A 44 -15.85 -10.41 -5.86
CA PRO A 44 -15.00 -11.51 -5.46
C PRO A 44 -13.61 -11.38 -6.09
N VAL A 45 -12.57 -11.83 -5.38
CA VAL A 45 -11.17 -11.63 -5.80
C VAL A 45 -10.86 -12.29 -7.14
N ILE A 46 -11.46 -13.44 -7.45
CA ILE A 46 -11.20 -14.19 -8.70
C ILE A 46 -11.53 -13.34 -9.95
N PRO A 47 -12.73 -12.72 -10.07
CA PRO A 47 -13.00 -11.72 -11.09
C PRO A 47 -11.96 -10.61 -11.19
N LYS A 48 -11.49 -10.06 -10.06
CA LYS A 48 -10.46 -9.00 -10.04
C LYS A 48 -9.15 -9.51 -10.67
N VAL A 49 -8.72 -10.72 -10.34
CA VAL A 49 -7.55 -11.38 -10.96
C VAL A 49 -7.72 -11.49 -12.48
N ASN A 50 -8.89 -11.90 -12.96
CA ASN A 50 -9.15 -12.03 -14.40
C ASN A 50 -9.13 -10.67 -15.13
N VAL A 51 -9.60 -9.60 -14.49
CA VAL A 51 -9.51 -8.24 -15.03
C VAL A 51 -8.05 -7.81 -15.17
N VAL A 52 -7.24 -7.97 -14.13
CA VAL A 52 -5.81 -7.63 -14.16
C VAL A 52 -5.07 -8.43 -15.24
N LEU A 53 -5.30 -9.74 -15.33
CA LEU A 53 -4.69 -10.58 -16.38
C LEU A 53 -5.13 -10.18 -17.79
N SER A 54 -6.39 -9.78 -17.96
CA SER A 54 -6.90 -9.29 -19.25
C SER A 54 -6.26 -7.97 -19.64
N CYS A 55 -6.07 -7.06 -18.68
CA CYS A 55 -5.36 -5.79 -18.92
C CYS A 55 -3.90 -6.04 -19.26
N TYR A 56 -3.23 -6.91 -18.50
CA TYR A 56 -1.85 -7.31 -18.78
C TYR A 56 -1.70 -7.89 -20.20
N SER A 57 -2.59 -8.82 -20.58
CA SER A 57 -2.62 -9.39 -21.92
C SER A 57 -2.97 -8.36 -23.01
N ALA A 58 -3.69 -7.28 -22.68
CA ALA A 58 -3.97 -6.22 -23.63
C ALA A 58 -2.72 -5.39 -23.92
N LEU A 59 -1.91 -5.11 -22.91
CA LEU A 59 -0.68 -4.34 -23.03
C LEU A 59 0.37 -5.04 -23.91
N SER A 60 0.25 -6.35 -24.14
CA SER A 60 1.11 -7.06 -25.09
C SER A 60 0.79 -6.83 -26.55
N ASN A 61 -0.40 -6.31 -26.86
CA ASN A 61 -0.82 -6.03 -28.22
C ASN A 61 -0.09 -4.79 -28.78
N SER A 62 0.52 -4.92 -29.96
CA SER A 62 1.25 -3.82 -30.61
C SER A 62 0.35 -2.62 -30.95
N GLN A 63 -0.90 -2.84 -31.34
CA GLN A 63 -1.86 -1.75 -31.60
C GLN A 63 -2.23 -0.98 -30.35
N VAL A 64 -2.29 -1.66 -29.19
CA VAL A 64 -2.47 -1.01 -27.89
C VAL A 64 -1.22 -0.22 -27.53
N GLN A 65 -0.02 -0.76 -27.75
CA GLN A 65 1.23 -0.03 -27.48
C GLN A 65 1.41 1.21 -28.36
N MET A 66 0.85 1.23 -29.57
CA MET A 66 0.83 2.41 -30.44
C MET A 66 -0.24 3.44 -30.05
N ASN A 67 -1.20 3.09 -29.18
CA ASN A 67 -2.24 3.99 -28.69
C ASN A 67 -1.99 4.34 -27.22
N VAL A 68 -1.22 5.42 -27.00
CA VAL A 68 -0.79 5.85 -25.66
C VAL A 68 -1.96 6.10 -24.70
N PRO A 69 -3.08 6.75 -25.09
CA PRO A 69 -4.24 6.92 -24.21
C PRO A 69 -4.85 5.59 -23.74
N LEU A 70 -5.00 4.61 -24.65
CA LEU A 70 -5.52 3.28 -24.31
C LEU A 70 -4.57 2.50 -23.39
N TYR A 71 -3.27 2.56 -23.69
CA TYR A 71 -2.24 1.96 -22.84
C TYR A 71 -2.31 2.53 -21.43
N SER A 72 -2.37 3.87 -21.30
CA SER A 72 -2.49 4.54 -20.00
C SER A 72 -3.76 4.16 -19.25
N ALA A 73 -4.91 4.04 -19.95
CA ALA A 73 -6.17 3.63 -19.33
C ALA A 73 -6.10 2.18 -18.78
N LEU A 74 -5.42 1.26 -19.47
CA LEU A 74 -5.19 -0.10 -19.00
C LEU A 74 -4.27 -0.13 -17.77
N GLU A 75 -3.19 0.65 -17.78
CA GLU A 75 -2.33 0.82 -16.61
C GLU A 75 -3.09 1.41 -15.42
N GLN A 76 -3.96 2.39 -15.63
CA GLN A 76 -4.80 2.97 -14.57
C GLN A 76 -5.75 1.95 -13.92
N VAL A 77 -6.33 1.03 -14.69
CA VAL A 77 -7.11 -0.08 -14.12
C VAL A 77 -6.22 -0.94 -13.22
N MET A 78 -5.06 -1.35 -13.71
CA MET A 78 -4.14 -2.22 -12.95
C MET A 78 -3.64 -1.54 -11.68
N LEU A 79 -3.21 -0.27 -11.77
CA LEU A 79 -2.71 0.53 -10.63
C LEU A 79 -3.71 0.57 -9.49
N ARG A 80 -4.98 0.88 -9.79
CA ARG A 80 -6.03 1.01 -8.78
C ARG A 80 -6.34 -0.32 -8.12
N TYR A 81 -6.41 -1.40 -8.90
CA TYR A 81 -6.63 -2.73 -8.36
C TYR A 81 -5.43 -3.21 -7.52
N TRP A 82 -4.20 -2.77 -7.80
CA TRP A 82 -3.06 -3.11 -6.95
C TRP A 82 -2.97 -2.26 -5.68
N MET A 83 -3.36 -0.98 -5.75
CA MET A 83 -3.22 -0.04 -4.65
C MET A 83 -4.38 -0.08 -3.64
N TRP A 84 -5.61 -0.34 -4.11
CA TRP A 84 -6.84 -0.16 -3.32
C TRP A 84 -7.67 -1.45 -3.16
N ASN A 85 -7.01 -2.61 -3.18
CA ASN A 85 -7.61 -3.84 -2.66
C ASN A 85 -7.33 -3.94 -1.16
N SER A 86 -8.21 -4.65 -0.43
CA SER A 86 -7.91 -4.92 0.99
C SER A 86 -6.63 -5.75 1.12
N PRO A 87 -5.91 -5.69 2.25
CA PRO A 87 -4.68 -6.48 2.44
C PRO A 87 -4.88 -7.98 2.17
N GLN A 88 -6.01 -8.55 2.57
CA GLN A 88 -6.32 -9.96 2.32
C GLN A 88 -6.57 -10.26 0.83
N GLU A 89 -7.35 -9.41 0.16
CA GLU A 89 -7.60 -9.54 -1.27
C GLU A 89 -6.30 -9.41 -2.07
N MET A 90 -5.42 -8.49 -1.64
CA MET A 90 -4.12 -8.29 -2.26
C MET A 90 -3.26 -9.54 -2.17
N ILE A 91 -3.20 -10.23 -1.03
CA ILE A 91 -2.44 -11.48 -0.89
C ILE A 91 -2.96 -12.58 -1.81
N ILE A 92 -4.29 -12.73 -1.90
CA ILE A 92 -4.90 -13.71 -2.80
C ILE A 92 -4.59 -13.36 -4.26
N LEU A 93 -4.73 -12.08 -4.63
CA LEU A 93 -4.43 -11.58 -5.96
C LEU A 93 -2.96 -11.80 -6.32
N CYS A 94 -2.03 -11.48 -5.42
CA CYS A 94 -0.61 -11.71 -5.60
C CYS A 94 -0.28 -13.20 -5.73
N ASN A 95 -0.83 -14.06 -4.89
CA ASN A 95 -0.60 -15.50 -5.01
C ASN A 95 -1.07 -16.05 -6.38
N ALA A 96 -2.19 -15.54 -6.91
CA ALA A 96 -2.69 -15.92 -8.23
C ALA A 96 -1.85 -15.36 -9.39
N LEU A 97 -1.25 -14.17 -9.22
CA LEU A 97 -0.49 -13.50 -10.26
C LEU A 97 0.99 -13.88 -10.26
N ILE A 98 1.64 -13.83 -9.11
CA ILE A 98 3.11 -13.92 -8.93
C ILE A 98 3.56 -15.11 -8.07
N GLY A 99 2.63 -15.92 -7.55
CA GLY A 99 2.94 -17.13 -6.77
C GLY A 99 3.65 -18.23 -7.57
N LYS A 100 3.89 -19.40 -6.97
CA LYS A 100 4.64 -20.51 -7.61
C LYS A 100 4.09 -20.92 -8.99
N GLN A 101 2.77 -20.88 -9.16
CA GLN A 101 2.08 -21.19 -10.43
C GLN A 101 1.43 -19.95 -11.08
N GLY A 102 1.82 -18.75 -10.64
CA GLY A 102 1.23 -17.50 -11.10
C GLY A 102 1.46 -17.26 -12.61
N LYS A 103 0.45 -16.68 -13.27
CA LYS A 103 0.53 -16.43 -14.72
C LYS A 103 1.48 -15.30 -15.09
N LEU A 104 1.83 -14.43 -14.13
CA LEU A 104 2.83 -13.38 -14.30
C LEU A 104 4.21 -13.80 -13.76
N THR A 105 4.33 -14.98 -13.17
CA THR A 105 5.55 -15.46 -12.51
C THR A 105 6.74 -15.56 -13.46
N ALA A 106 6.53 -15.97 -14.71
CA ALA A 106 7.58 -16.05 -15.73
C ALA A 106 8.18 -14.68 -16.11
N LEU A 107 7.39 -13.61 -16.00
CA LEU A 107 7.75 -12.25 -16.43
C LEU A 107 8.66 -11.54 -15.45
N ILE A 108 8.46 -11.83 -14.17
CA ILE A 108 9.24 -11.27 -13.07
C ILE A 108 10.56 -12.04 -12.91
N SER A 109 10.60 -13.31 -13.34
CA SER A 109 11.70 -14.23 -13.11
C SER A 109 12.86 -14.19 -14.13
N SER A 110 12.77 -13.46 -15.24
CA SER A 110 13.93 -13.40 -16.15
C SER A 110 14.98 -12.43 -15.57
N PRO A 111 16.21 -12.88 -15.23
CA PRO A 111 17.21 -12.13 -14.46
C PRO A 111 17.75 -10.85 -15.11
N ASN A 112 17.22 -10.44 -16.27
CA ASN A 112 17.59 -9.24 -17.01
C ASN A 112 16.34 -8.58 -17.64
N SER A 113 15.17 -8.74 -17.02
CA SER A 113 13.93 -8.20 -17.60
C SER A 113 13.86 -6.68 -17.49
N PHE A 114 14.43 -6.12 -16.42
CA PHE A 114 14.47 -4.69 -16.16
C PHE A 114 15.88 -4.11 -16.11
N GLY A 115 16.91 -4.96 -15.96
CA GLY A 115 18.30 -4.53 -15.99
C GLY A 115 18.75 -4.18 -17.41
N GLU A 116 19.31 -2.99 -17.59
CA GLU A 116 20.43 -2.86 -18.53
C GLU A 116 21.59 -3.72 -18.00
N ALA A 117 22.38 -4.30 -18.91
CA ALA A 117 23.45 -5.22 -18.58
C ALA A 117 24.48 -4.60 -17.64
N GLN A 118 24.34 -4.79 -16.32
CA GLN A 118 25.28 -4.25 -15.34
C GLN A 118 26.64 -4.96 -15.32
N HIS A 119 26.84 -6.03 -16.10
CA HIS A 119 28.16 -6.55 -16.43
C HIS A 119 28.18 -7.17 -17.83
N ALA A 120 28.68 -6.45 -18.82
CA ALA A 120 29.12 -7.04 -20.08
C ALA A 120 30.49 -6.47 -20.47
N SER A 121 31.53 -7.16 -20.00
CA SER A 121 32.80 -7.21 -20.71
C SER A 121 32.52 -7.61 -22.16
N THR A 122 32.85 -6.73 -23.11
CA THR A 122 33.18 -7.03 -24.51
C THR A 122 32.30 -8.08 -25.20
N MET A 123 31.10 -7.73 -25.67
CA MET A 123 30.53 -8.14 -26.97
C MET A 123 29.18 -7.43 -27.21
N PRO A 124 28.92 -6.86 -28.40
CA PRO A 124 27.65 -6.21 -28.73
C PRO A 124 26.70 -7.24 -29.34
N HIS A 125 25.80 -7.82 -28.55
CA HIS A 125 24.61 -8.50 -29.08
C HIS A 125 23.40 -8.22 -28.20
N GLU A 126 22.44 -7.53 -28.83
CA GLU A 126 21.02 -7.38 -28.51
C GLU A 126 20.47 -8.27 -27.39
N ARG A 127 19.93 -7.65 -26.34
CA ARG A 127 18.65 -8.11 -25.76
C ARG A 127 17.80 -6.86 -25.47
N PRO A 128 16.70 -6.64 -26.19
CA PRO A 128 15.75 -5.58 -25.87
C PRO A 128 15.13 -5.84 -24.49
N HIS A 129 14.48 -4.83 -23.91
CA HIS A 129 13.54 -4.92 -22.77
C HIS A 129 12.33 -5.86 -23.06
N ALA A 130 12.58 -7.07 -23.55
CA ALA A 130 11.76 -7.72 -24.58
C ALA A 130 10.45 -8.32 -24.08
N ASN A 131 10.26 -8.48 -22.76
CA ASN A 131 9.12 -9.26 -22.24
C ASN A 131 8.19 -8.49 -21.29
N LEU A 132 8.46 -7.22 -20.99
CA LEU A 132 7.63 -6.45 -20.07
C LEU A 132 6.67 -5.52 -20.81
N HIS A 133 5.38 -5.81 -20.64
CA HIS A 133 4.30 -5.02 -21.22
C HIS A 133 3.81 -3.90 -20.29
N VAL A 134 4.31 -3.88 -19.04
CA VAL A 134 3.94 -2.93 -17.98
C VAL A 134 5.15 -2.10 -17.59
N SER A 135 4.95 -0.83 -17.24
CA SER A 135 6.03 0.04 -16.76
C SER A 135 6.70 -0.44 -15.45
N PRO A 136 8.01 -0.17 -15.25
CA PRO A 136 8.70 -0.50 -14.00
C PRO A 136 8.08 0.15 -12.76
N GLU A 137 7.60 1.38 -12.87
CA GLU A 137 6.94 2.13 -11.78
C GLU A 137 5.67 1.42 -11.32
N MET A 138 4.89 0.93 -12.26
CA MET A 138 3.65 0.19 -12.01
C MET A 138 3.95 -1.09 -11.24
N LEU A 139 5.02 -1.80 -11.57
CA LEU A 139 5.43 -2.99 -10.82
C LEU A 139 6.03 -2.66 -9.44
N ARG A 140 6.76 -1.56 -9.29
CA ARG A 140 7.14 -1.07 -7.95
C ARG A 140 5.91 -0.76 -7.11
N SER A 141 4.86 -0.15 -7.68
CA SER A 141 3.61 0.11 -6.96
C SER A 141 2.90 -1.18 -6.51
N LEU A 142 2.93 -2.23 -7.34
CA LEU A 142 2.46 -3.56 -6.99
C LEU A 142 3.24 -4.10 -5.79
N LEU A 143 4.57 -4.12 -5.87
CA LEU A 143 5.45 -4.66 -4.83
C LEU A 143 5.29 -3.92 -3.50
N LEU A 144 5.27 -2.58 -3.51
CA LEU A 144 5.00 -1.79 -2.30
C LEU A 144 3.64 -2.13 -1.68
N SER A 145 2.61 -2.37 -2.50
CA SER A 145 1.30 -2.80 -2.02
C SER A 145 1.30 -4.21 -1.45
N VAL A 146 2.07 -5.14 -2.05
CA VAL A 146 2.30 -6.48 -1.49
C VAL A 146 2.99 -6.37 -0.14
N PHE A 147 4.06 -5.58 -0.02
CA PHE A 147 4.84 -5.48 1.21
C PHE A 147 4.00 -4.95 2.37
N ARG A 148 3.19 -3.91 2.10
CA ARG A 148 2.20 -3.41 3.06
C ARG A 148 1.20 -4.49 3.48
N ALA A 149 0.66 -5.23 2.52
CA ALA A 149 -0.31 -6.30 2.81
C ALA A 149 0.30 -7.44 3.65
N LEU A 150 1.52 -7.87 3.34
CA LEU A 150 2.25 -8.88 4.13
C LEU A 150 2.49 -8.38 5.56
N LYS A 151 2.90 -7.11 5.73
CA LYS A 151 3.15 -6.52 7.05
C LYS A 151 1.88 -6.39 7.89
N LEU A 152 0.76 -5.96 7.29
CA LEU A 152 -0.53 -5.77 7.97
C LEU A 152 -1.19 -7.10 8.38
N THR A 153 -1.11 -8.11 7.53
CA THR A 153 -1.77 -9.41 7.76
C THR A 153 -0.89 -10.40 8.50
N GLY A 154 0.44 -10.26 8.38
CA GLY A 154 1.40 -11.22 8.87
C GLY A 154 1.48 -12.51 8.07
N VAL A 155 0.92 -12.55 6.87
CA VAL A 155 1.10 -13.68 5.96
C VAL A 155 2.54 -13.64 5.44
N GLU A 156 3.23 -14.77 5.52
CA GLU A 156 4.55 -14.94 4.94
C GLU A 156 4.44 -15.38 3.49
N MET A 157 5.26 -14.79 2.63
CA MET A 157 5.43 -15.24 1.25
C MET A 157 6.71 -16.06 1.16
N ALA A 158 6.70 -17.12 0.36
CA ALA A 158 7.88 -17.96 0.16
C ALA A 158 9.08 -17.10 -0.29
N SER A 159 10.24 -17.27 0.36
CA SER A 159 11.45 -16.48 0.11
C SER A 159 11.87 -16.52 -1.37
N GLU A 160 11.73 -17.67 -2.03
CA GLU A 160 11.97 -17.86 -3.47
C GLU A 160 11.09 -16.96 -4.36
N VAL A 161 9.86 -16.66 -3.94
CA VAL A 161 8.96 -15.77 -4.69
C VAL A 161 9.41 -14.33 -4.51
N LEU A 162 9.70 -13.91 -3.27
CA LEU A 162 10.18 -12.56 -2.97
C LEU A 162 11.52 -12.27 -3.65
N GLN A 163 12.50 -13.17 -3.55
CA GLN A 163 13.81 -13.06 -4.22
C GLN A 163 13.65 -12.83 -5.72
N ARG A 164 12.78 -13.60 -6.39
CA ARG A 164 12.51 -13.43 -7.82
C ARG A 164 11.84 -12.09 -8.13
N CYS A 165 10.90 -11.65 -7.29
CA CYS A 165 10.22 -10.36 -7.46
C CYS A 165 11.15 -9.16 -7.32
N ASN A 166 12.11 -9.28 -6.41
CA ASN A 166 13.02 -8.21 -6.03
C ASN A 166 14.30 -8.16 -6.87
N ALA A 167 14.68 -9.24 -7.55
CA ALA A 167 15.96 -9.38 -8.24
C ALA A 167 16.29 -8.26 -9.24
N ASN A 168 15.27 -7.58 -9.76
CA ASN A 168 15.39 -6.57 -10.80
C ASN A 168 15.19 -5.13 -10.29
N PHE A 169 14.98 -4.92 -8.98
CA PHE A 169 14.70 -3.61 -8.40
C PHE A 169 15.74 -3.25 -7.36
N SER A 170 16.30 -2.05 -7.49
CA SER A 170 16.98 -1.36 -6.41
C SER A 170 15.97 -0.56 -5.59
N TRP A 171 16.09 -0.60 -4.27
CA TRP A 171 15.22 0.12 -3.34
C TRP A 171 15.99 1.08 -2.44
N PRO A 172 15.40 2.25 -2.10
CA PRO A 172 16.01 3.19 -1.16
C PRO A 172 16.15 2.62 0.25
N LEU A 173 17.14 3.13 0.99
CA LEU A 173 17.37 2.82 2.42
C LEU A 173 16.10 3.04 3.27
N SER A 174 15.32 4.10 3.03
CA SER A 174 14.06 4.35 3.74
C SER A 174 13.02 3.24 3.57
N VAL A 175 12.90 2.65 2.38
CA VAL A 175 12.03 1.48 2.11
C VAL A 175 12.54 0.26 2.87
N SER A 176 13.86 0.04 2.85
CA SER A 176 14.51 -1.07 3.56
C SER A 176 14.25 -1.06 5.07
N ARG A 177 14.30 0.11 5.71
CA ARG A 177 13.97 0.25 7.14
C ARG A 177 12.53 -0.17 7.47
N THR A 178 11.60 0.02 6.52
CA THR A 178 10.17 -0.25 6.71
C THR A 178 9.79 -1.69 6.39
N PHE A 179 10.39 -2.27 5.33
CA PHE A 179 10.03 -3.56 4.73
C PHE A 179 11.20 -4.54 4.62
N SER A 180 12.14 -4.50 5.58
CA SER A 180 13.36 -5.33 5.56
C SER A 180 13.11 -6.82 5.34
N ALA A 181 12.06 -7.37 5.97
CA ALA A 181 11.68 -8.78 5.84
C ALA A 181 11.15 -9.15 4.43
N GLN A 182 10.65 -8.18 3.67
CA GLN A 182 10.08 -8.39 2.34
C GLN A 182 11.08 -8.14 1.21
N LEU A 183 12.19 -7.46 1.49
CA LEU A 183 13.23 -7.06 0.54
C LEU A 183 14.37 -8.09 0.44
N ILE A 184 14.01 -9.37 0.34
CA ILE A 184 14.97 -10.46 0.13
C ILE A 184 15.35 -10.47 -1.36
N GLY A 185 16.65 -10.48 -1.67
CA GLY A 185 17.16 -10.66 -3.03
C GLY A 185 17.18 -9.43 -3.93
N CYS A 186 16.96 -8.21 -3.40
CA CYS A 186 17.20 -6.94 -4.10
C CYS A 186 18.51 -6.28 -3.68
N SER A 187 18.97 -5.34 -4.49
CA SER A 187 19.94 -4.31 -4.12
C SER A 187 19.28 -3.22 -3.27
N ILE A 188 19.98 -2.79 -2.22
CA ILE A 188 19.68 -1.53 -1.52
C ILE A 188 20.62 -0.49 -2.09
N ASP A 189 20.06 0.58 -2.66
CA ASP A 189 20.83 1.66 -3.26
C ASP A 189 20.99 2.79 -2.24
N ASP A 190 22.24 3.03 -1.87
CA ASP A 190 22.66 4.09 -0.96
C ASP A 190 23.08 5.37 -1.71
N GLY A 191 23.02 5.36 -3.05
CA GLY A 191 23.38 6.47 -3.92
C GLY A 191 24.88 6.61 -4.19
N SER A 192 25.70 5.59 -3.88
CA SER A 192 27.15 5.63 -4.07
C SER A 192 27.62 5.42 -5.52
N ASP A 193 26.88 4.67 -6.34
CA ASP A 193 27.22 4.42 -7.75
C ASP A 193 26.48 5.37 -8.71
N SER A 194 27.20 6.36 -9.24
CA SER A 194 26.70 7.34 -10.23
C SER A 194 27.18 7.09 -11.66
N THR A 195 27.92 6.00 -11.92
CA THR A 195 28.66 5.78 -13.19
C THR A 195 27.75 5.81 -14.42
N HIS A 196 26.68 5.01 -14.42
CA HIS A 196 25.71 4.93 -15.50
C HIS A 196 24.99 6.27 -15.78
N ILE A 197 24.72 7.06 -14.74
CA ILE A 197 24.06 8.37 -14.88
C ILE A 197 25.03 9.43 -15.40
N GLU A 198 26.31 9.33 -15.05
CA GLU A 198 27.39 10.14 -15.62
C GLU A 198 27.53 9.92 -17.13
N GLU A 199 27.49 8.66 -17.58
CA GLU A 199 27.50 8.31 -18.99
C GLU A 199 26.29 8.90 -19.72
N LEU A 200 25.08 8.75 -19.15
CA LEU A 200 23.87 9.37 -19.68
C LEU A 200 24.01 10.90 -19.81
N PHE A 201 24.54 11.56 -18.78
CA PHE A 201 24.76 13.01 -18.79
C PHE A 201 25.69 13.43 -19.95
N HIS A 202 26.79 12.71 -20.17
CA HIS A 202 27.70 12.99 -21.28
C HIS A 202 27.07 12.75 -22.65
N CYS A 203 26.29 11.67 -22.81
CA CYS A 203 25.53 11.38 -24.02
C CYS A 203 24.53 12.51 -24.34
N VAL A 204 23.76 12.98 -23.35
CA VAL A 204 22.81 14.09 -23.53
C VAL A 204 23.52 15.34 -24.01
N LEU A 205 24.64 15.73 -23.41
CA LEU A 205 25.40 16.91 -23.84
C LEU A 205 25.90 16.80 -25.29
N GLN A 206 26.28 15.60 -25.74
CA GLN A 206 26.66 15.36 -27.12
C GLN A 206 25.46 15.49 -28.07
N ASP A 207 24.33 14.89 -27.72
CA ASP A 207 23.12 14.90 -28.54
C ASP A 207 22.51 16.33 -28.63
N VAL A 208 22.60 17.13 -27.56
CA VAL A 208 22.19 18.56 -27.57
C VAL A 208 23.00 19.35 -28.60
N ARG A 209 24.33 19.22 -28.60
CA ARG A 209 25.21 19.91 -29.56
C ARG A 209 24.88 19.53 -31.01
N ARG A 210 24.75 18.23 -31.28
CA ARG A 210 24.41 17.73 -32.63
C ARG A 210 23.03 18.17 -33.08
N THR A 211 22.05 18.16 -32.18
CA THR A 211 20.69 18.62 -32.50
C THR A 211 20.68 20.10 -32.88
N HIS A 212 21.43 20.93 -32.15
CA HIS A 212 21.59 22.35 -32.48
C HIS A 212 22.18 22.55 -33.89
N GLU A 213 23.24 21.80 -34.25
CA GLU A 213 23.85 21.84 -35.59
C GLU A 213 22.84 21.51 -36.71
N PHE A 214 22.00 20.48 -36.53
CA PHE A 214 20.99 20.09 -37.52
C PHE A 214 19.85 21.11 -37.65
N LEU A 215 19.40 21.69 -36.53
CA LEU A 215 18.35 22.71 -36.56
C LEU A 215 18.84 24.01 -37.22
N CYS A 216 20.08 24.44 -36.94
CA CYS A 216 20.67 25.62 -37.59
C CYS A 216 20.86 25.43 -39.09
N SER A 217 21.15 24.21 -39.54
CA SER A 217 21.30 23.86 -40.97
C SER A 217 19.98 23.50 -41.68
N GLN A 218 18.83 23.64 -41.00
CA GLN A 218 17.49 23.30 -41.52
C GLN A 218 17.38 21.86 -42.05
N ALA A 219 18.14 20.94 -41.47
CA ALA A 219 18.23 19.54 -41.91
C ALA A 219 17.31 18.61 -41.10
N GLU A 220 15.99 18.86 -41.10
CA GLU A 220 15.00 18.08 -40.33
C GLU A 220 15.08 16.57 -40.59
N GLU A 221 15.25 16.15 -41.85
CA GLU A 221 15.35 14.73 -42.21
C GLU A 221 16.58 14.06 -41.59
N HIS A 222 17.71 14.78 -41.51
CA HIS A 222 18.93 14.26 -40.90
C HIS A 222 18.77 14.14 -39.39
N LEU A 223 18.04 15.08 -38.77
CA LEU A 223 17.71 15.02 -37.34
C LEU A 223 16.83 13.79 -37.01
N VAL A 224 15.81 13.51 -37.82
CA VAL A 224 14.97 12.30 -37.66
C VAL A 224 15.79 11.02 -37.80
N LYS A 225 16.74 10.98 -38.75
CA LYS A 225 17.66 9.84 -38.94
C LYS A 225 18.70 9.72 -37.82
N TYR A 226 19.05 10.82 -37.16
CA TYR A 226 20.01 10.84 -36.06
C TYR A 226 19.45 10.18 -34.79
N PHE A 227 18.19 10.47 -34.44
CA PHE A 227 17.48 9.82 -33.35
C PHE A 227 16.94 8.45 -33.77
N THR A 228 17.87 7.52 -34.03
CA THR A 228 17.59 6.09 -34.21
C THR A 228 17.01 5.49 -32.92
N VAL A 229 16.47 4.26 -33.00
CA VAL A 229 15.88 3.55 -31.85
C VAL A 229 16.78 3.59 -30.61
N GLU A 230 18.09 3.44 -30.80
CA GLU A 230 19.08 3.44 -29.71
C GLU A 230 19.27 4.80 -29.03
N ARG A 231 19.02 5.92 -29.72
CA ARG A 231 19.24 7.28 -29.20
C ARG A 231 17.97 8.01 -28.78
N ARG A 232 16.78 7.49 -29.10
CA ARG A 232 15.51 8.15 -28.77
C ARG A 232 15.28 8.38 -27.28
N HIS A 233 15.91 7.58 -26.41
CA HIS A 233 15.74 7.70 -24.96
C HIS A 233 16.31 9.00 -24.37
N THR A 234 17.22 9.71 -25.07
CA THR A 234 17.75 11.02 -24.64
C THR A 234 16.92 12.20 -25.14
N LEU A 235 15.91 11.97 -25.98
CA LEU A 235 15.22 13.03 -26.73
C LEU A 235 14.56 14.07 -25.82
N LEU A 236 13.88 13.66 -24.73
CA LEU A 236 13.28 14.60 -23.78
C LEU A 236 14.34 15.45 -23.06
N CYS A 237 15.51 14.87 -22.74
CA CYS A 237 16.63 15.61 -22.16
C CYS A 237 17.15 16.67 -23.13
N VAL A 238 17.26 16.32 -24.41
CA VAL A 238 17.68 17.25 -25.47
C VAL A 238 16.67 18.38 -25.63
N ILE A 239 15.37 18.05 -25.72
CA ILE A 239 14.29 19.03 -25.82
C ILE A 239 14.30 19.99 -24.63
N TYR A 240 14.48 19.48 -23.41
CA TYR A 240 14.60 20.30 -22.20
C TYR A 240 15.72 21.34 -22.34
N ASN A 241 16.93 20.92 -22.74
CA ASN A 241 18.06 21.84 -22.90
C ASN A 241 17.79 22.90 -23.98
N LEU A 242 17.18 22.52 -25.10
CA LEU A 242 16.84 23.46 -26.17
C LEU A 242 15.81 24.51 -25.72
N ILE A 243 14.79 24.11 -24.97
CA ILE A 243 13.79 25.04 -24.41
C ILE A 243 14.44 25.91 -23.34
N TYR A 244 15.32 25.35 -22.51
CA TYR A 244 16.06 26.09 -21.50
C TYR A 244 16.90 27.22 -22.11
N ASP A 245 17.65 26.92 -23.18
CA ASP A 245 18.53 27.88 -23.83
C ASP A 245 17.80 28.88 -24.75
N SER A 246 16.86 28.40 -25.56
CA SER A 246 16.29 29.19 -26.67
C SER A 246 14.83 29.60 -26.47
N LYS A 247 14.13 29.03 -25.47
CA LYS A 247 12.68 29.18 -25.26
C LYS A 247 11.82 28.80 -26.47
N LYS A 248 12.38 28.11 -27.46
CA LYS A 248 11.70 27.68 -28.68
C LYS A 248 11.73 26.15 -28.80
N LEU A 249 10.63 25.60 -29.29
CA LEU A 249 10.49 24.18 -29.61
C LEU A 249 10.29 24.04 -31.12
N HIS A 250 10.82 22.96 -31.71
CA HIS A 250 10.70 22.69 -33.14
C HIS A 250 9.65 21.59 -33.42
N PRO A 251 8.76 21.74 -34.42
CA PRO A 251 7.66 20.79 -34.67
C PRO A 251 8.11 19.36 -35.02
N VAL A 252 9.30 19.20 -35.60
CA VAL A 252 9.89 17.89 -35.94
C VAL A 252 9.93 16.91 -34.75
N PHE A 253 10.05 17.42 -33.52
CA PHE A 253 10.08 16.58 -32.32
C PHE A 253 8.75 15.87 -32.08
N TYR A 254 7.61 16.53 -32.36
CA TYR A 254 6.30 15.88 -32.25
C TYR A 254 6.11 14.79 -33.30
N SER A 255 6.67 14.96 -34.51
CA SER A 255 6.66 13.91 -35.53
C SER A 255 7.41 12.67 -35.05
N MET A 256 8.56 12.86 -34.40
CA MET A 256 9.33 11.77 -33.79
C MET A 256 8.52 11.09 -32.67
N LEU A 257 7.96 11.87 -31.73
CA LEU A 257 7.17 11.37 -30.61
C LEU A 257 5.91 10.61 -31.06
N ASN A 258 5.24 11.07 -32.11
CA ASN A 258 4.05 10.42 -32.66
C ASN A 258 4.34 9.04 -33.28
N SER A 259 5.61 8.76 -33.61
CA SER A 259 6.04 7.45 -34.12
C SER A 259 6.44 6.46 -33.02
N MET A 260 6.47 6.90 -31.76
CA MET A 260 6.93 6.10 -30.62
C MET A 260 5.80 5.29 -30.00
N THR A 261 6.15 4.11 -29.47
CA THR A 261 5.22 3.33 -28.64
C THR A 261 5.10 3.93 -27.25
N ALA A 262 4.06 3.55 -26.50
CA ALA A 262 3.93 3.90 -25.09
C ALA A 262 5.16 3.47 -24.26
N LYS A 263 5.77 2.32 -24.60
CA LYS A 263 6.98 1.82 -23.93
C LYS A 263 8.18 2.73 -24.15
N ASP A 264 8.40 3.16 -25.39
CA ASP A 264 9.49 4.08 -25.73
C ASP A 264 9.35 5.39 -24.96
N ILE A 265 8.12 5.91 -24.87
CA ILE A 265 7.81 7.12 -24.12
C ILE A 265 8.11 6.93 -22.62
N ILE A 266 7.72 5.79 -22.03
CA ILE A 266 8.01 5.50 -20.62
C ILE A 266 9.52 5.48 -20.35
N VAL A 267 10.29 4.75 -21.17
CA VAL A 267 11.75 4.68 -21.03
C VAL A 267 12.38 6.06 -21.16
N MET A 268 11.92 6.84 -22.14
CA MET A 268 12.41 8.20 -22.38
C MET A 268 12.07 9.16 -21.22
N VAL A 269 10.89 9.05 -20.61
CA VAL A 269 10.53 9.81 -19.41
C VAL A 269 11.40 9.41 -18.21
N ASN A 270 11.65 8.12 -18.02
CA ASN A 270 12.49 7.63 -16.92
C ASN A 270 13.94 8.12 -17.05
N LYS A 271 14.54 8.00 -18.23
CA LYS A 271 15.88 8.53 -18.51
C LYS A 271 15.93 10.06 -18.36
N PHE A 272 14.84 10.76 -18.71
CA PHE A 272 14.73 12.20 -18.45
C PHE A 272 14.71 12.53 -16.96
N VAL A 273 13.95 11.78 -16.15
CA VAL A 273 13.91 11.95 -14.69
C VAL A 273 15.28 11.68 -14.07
N ASP A 274 15.97 10.60 -14.47
CA ASP A 274 17.33 10.29 -14.02
C ASP A 274 18.30 11.44 -14.31
N TYR A 275 18.30 11.90 -15.57
CA TYR A 275 19.11 13.04 -16.01
C TYR A 275 18.79 14.31 -15.21
N PHE A 276 17.50 14.63 -15.05
CA PHE A 276 17.07 15.88 -14.41
C PHE A 276 17.40 15.90 -12.91
N ILE A 277 17.18 14.80 -12.19
CA ILE A 277 17.60 14.64 -10.79
C ILE A 277 19.12 14.76 -10.68
N TYR A 278 19.85 14.13 -11.60
CA TYR A 278 21.31 14.10 -11.57
C TYR A 278 21.94 15.49 -11.75
N ILE A 279 21.35 16.38 -12.56
CA ILE A 279 21.83 17.76 -12.67
C ILE A 279 21.87 18.42 -11.28
N PHE A 280 20.82 18.25 -10.47
CA PHE A 280 20.76 18.80 -9.11
C PHE A 280 21.67 18.08 -8.12
N LYS A 281 21.92 16.78 -8.31
CA LYS A 281 22.91 16.04 -7.51
C LYS A 281 24.34 16.51 -7.79
N LYS A 282 24.71 16.64 -9.06
CA LYS A 282 26.08 17.00 -9.51
C LYS A 282 26.39 18.46 -9.26
N ASN A 283 25.45 19.35 -9.61
CA ASN A 283 25.59 20.79 -9.50
C ASN A 283 24.37 21.34 -8.75
N PRO A 284 24.41 21.35 -7.40
CA PRO A 284 23.36 22.00 -6.62
C PRO A 284 23.21 23.45 -7.07
N PRO A 285 21.98 23.92 -7.31
CA PRO A 285 21.75 25.28 -7.78
C PRO A 285 22.28 26.27 -6.74
N SER A 286 22.99 27.30 -7.21
CA SER A 286 23.62 28.30 -6.35
C SER A 286 22.61 29.17 -5.59
N ASP A 287 21.38 29.26 -6.10
CA ASP A 287 20.24 29.94 -5.48
C ASP A 287 18.90 29.29 -5.86
N ASP A 288 17.85 29.63 -5.12
CA ASP A 288 16.48 29.15 -5.34
C ASP A 288 15.91 29.63 -6.70
N GLN A 289 16.42 30.74 -7.23
CA GLN A 289 15.97 31.31 -8.50
C GLN A 289 16.39 30.44 -9.68
N THR A 290 17.62 29.92 -9.67
CA THR A 290 18.13 28.98 -10.68
C THR A 290 17.32 27.68 -10.65
N PHE A 291 17.08 27.13 -9.45
CA PHE A 291 16.23 25.94 -9.28
C PHE A 291 14.83 26.17 -9.86
N THR A 292 14.19 27.28 -9.49
CA THR A 292 12.86 27.63 -9.98
C THR A 292 12.83 27.81 -11.49
N THR A 293 13.87 28.39 -12.08
CA THR A 293 13.97 28.59 -13.54
C THR A 293 14.07 27.25 -14.28
N MET A 294 14.86 26.30 -13.76
CA MET A 294 14.97 24.96 -14.31
C MET A 294 13.64 24.20 -14.23
N VAL A 295 12.95 24.26 -13.08
CA VAL A 295 11.63 23.64 -12.92
C VAL A 295 10.56 24.35 -13.76
N SER A 296 10.68 25.66 -14.02
CA SER A 296 9.77 26.38 -14.93
C SER A 296 9.80 25.80 -16.34
N VAL A 297 10.98 25.43 -16.84
CA VAL A 297 11.10 24.79 -18.17
C VAL A 297 10.44 23.41 -18.17
N LEU A 298 10.59 22.64 -17.09
CA LEU A 298 9.86 21.38 -16.92
C LEU A 298 8.33 21.60 -16.89
N ASN A 299 7.86 22.63 -16.19
CA ASN A 299 6.43 23.00 -16.15
C ASN A 299 5.92 23.35 -17.56
N ASP A 300 6.69 24.10 -18.34
CA ASP A 300 6.37 24.43 -19.73
C ASP A 300 6.34 23.19 -20.62
N MET A 301 7.28 22.25 -20.46
CA MET A 301 7.27 20.98 -21.19
C MET A 301 5.98 20.18 -20.96
N VAL A 302 5.43 20.22 -19.73
CA VAL A 302 4.21 19.49 -19.36
C VAL A 302 2.93 20.20 -19.82
N PHE A 303 2.80 21.50 -19.54
CA PHE A 303 1.51 22.20 -19.70
C PHE A 303 1.44 23.09 -20.95
N MET A 304 2.53 23.74 -21.33
CA MET A 304 2.59 24.61 -22.51
C MET A 304 2.85 23.79 -23.78
N HIS A 305 3.80 22.86 -23.71
CA HIS A 305 4.23 22.02 -24.83
C HIS A 305 3.66 20.60 -24.79
N GLN A 306 2.98 20.16 -23.72
CA GLN A 306 2.30 18.86 -23.64
C GLN A 306 3.16 17.67 -24.12
N LEU A 307 4.47 17.71 -23.84
CA LEU A 307 5.44 16.68 -24.24
C LEU A 307 5.34 15.44 -23.34
N ILE A 308 4.96 15.65 -22.08
CA ILE A 308 4.82 14.59 -21.07
C ILE A 308 3.53 14.86 -20.31
N PRO A 309 2.57 13.91 -20.27
CA PRO A 309 1.42 14.01 -19.39
C PRO A 309 1.86 14.13 -17.93
N PHE A 310 1.22 15.03 -17.17
CA PHE A 310 1.63 15.29 -15.77
C PHE A 310 1.57 14.04 -14.88
N ASP A 311 0.57 13.19 -15.06
CA ASP A 311 0.43 11.92 -14.32
C ASP A 311 1.57 10.94 -14.63
N ARG A 312 2.07 10.90 -15.87
CA ARG A 312 3.24 10.09 -16.24
C ARG A 312 4.52 10.63 -15.62
N LEU A 313 4.73 11.95 -15.68
CA LEU A 313 5.89 12.58 -15.05
C LEU A 313 5.88 12.38 -13.53
N LEU A 314 4.71 12.55 -12.90
CA LEU A 314 4.54 12.35 -11.47
C LEU A 314 4.83 10.90 -11.07
N ALA A 315 4.33 9.91 -11.83
CA ALA A 315 4.65 8.51 -11.59
C ALA A 315 6.17 8.25 -11.62
N ALA A 316 6.86 8.78 -12.63
CA ALA A 316 8.30 8.62 -12.76
C ALA A 316 9.04 9.32 -11.59
N LEU A 317 8.72 10.57 -11.26
CA LEU A 317 9.35 11.29 -10.13
C LEU A 317 9.14 10.59 -8.77
N VAL A 318 8.03 9.87 -8.58
CA VAL A 318 7.69 9.24 -7.30
C VAL A 318 8.22 7.82 -7.18
N LEU A 319 8.22 7.04 -8.26
CA LEU A 319 8.49 5.59 -8.24
C LEU A 319 9.79 5.20 -8.95
N HIS A 320 10.38 6.07 -9.77
CA HIS A 320 11.63 5.76 -10.46
C HIS A 320 12.89 5.91 -9.60
N PRO A 321 13.04 6.95 -8.75
CA PRO A 321 14.21 7.12 -7.89
C PRO A 321 14.57 5.88 -7.06
N THR A 322 15.85 5.50 -7.08
CA THR A 322 16.34 4.28 -6.42
C THR A 322 16.98 4.53 -5.07
N ASP A 323 17.41 5.75 -4.77
CA ASP A 323 18.02 6.15 -3.49
C ASP A 323 17.24 7.28 -2.78
N ASP A 324 17.52 7.47 -1.48
CA ASP A 324 16.82 8.46 -0.64
C ASP A 324 17.10 9.90 -1.11
N ARG A 325 18.30 10.21 -1.60
CA ARG A 325 18.66 11.56 -2.06
C ARG A 325 17.99 11.91 -3.38
N ALA A 326 17.91 10.97 -4.32
CA ALA A 326 17.12 11.14 -5.55
C ALA A 326 15.63 11.32 -5.24
N THR A 327 15.11 10.56 -4.27
CA THR A 327 13.72 10.70 -3.81
C THR A 327 13.46 12.10 -3.25
N GLU A 328 14.34 12.61 -2.39
CA GLU A 328 14.22 13.97 -1.83
C GLU A 328 14.23 15.06 -2.92
N ILE A 329 15.16 14.99 -3.87
CA ILE A 329 15.24 15.93 -5.01
C ILE A 329 13.97 15.86 -5.85
N SER A 330 13.46 14.66 -6.10
CA SER A 330 12.21 14.47 -6.85
C SER A 330 11.01 15.10 -6.15
N LEU A 331 10.91 14.95 -4.83
CA LEU A 331 9.89 15.59 -4.02
C LEU A 331 10.03 17.12 -4.03
N LEU A 332 11.24 17.67 -4.03
CA LEU A 332 11.50 19.10 -4.19
C LEU A 332 11.08 19.64 -5.56
N ILE A 333 11.31 18.88 -6.63
CA ILE A 333 10.84 19.21 -7.98
C ILE A 333 9.31 19.27 -7.98
N ILE A 334 8.63 18.25 -7.46
CA ILE A 334 7.16 18.22 -7.39
C ILE A 334 6.64 19.38 -6.54
N HIS A 335 7.28 19.67 -5.40
CA HIS A 335 6.96 20.81 -4.54
C HIS A 335 7.02 22.13 -5.31
N SER A 336 8.07 22.36 -6.10
CA SER A 336 8.17 23.57 -6.92
C SER A 336 7.10 23.61 -8.02
N MET A 337 6.82 22.47 -8.68
CA MET A 337 5.75 22.39 -9.68
C MET A 337 4.36 22.79 -9.11
N VAL A 338 4.04 22.37 -7.88
CA VAL A 338 2.74 22.70 -7.25
C VAL A 338 2.75 24.02 -6.48
N GLY A 339 3.90 24.43 -5.95
CA GLY A 339 4.06 25.61 -5.09
C GLY A 339 4.41 26.90 -5.85
N SER A 340 5.23 26.81 -6.89
CA SER A 340 5.71 27.99 -7.62
C SER A 340 4.86 28.33 -8.84
N PHE A 341 4.24 27.33 -9.49
CA PHE A 341 3.53 27.52 -10.77
C PHE A 341 2.01 27.35 -10.65
N PRO A 342 1.21 28.12 -11.41
CA PRO A 342 -0.25 28.08 -11.31
C PRO A 342 -0.86 26.88 -12.04
N ASP A 343 -0.15 26.21 -12.95
CA ASP A 343 -0.72 25.22 -13.87
C ASP A 343 -1.39 24.04 -13.20
N VAL A 344 -0.68 23.38 -12.28
CA VAL A 344 -1.22 22.26 -11.50
C VAL A 344 -2.36 22.75 -10.61
N ARG A 345 -2.12 23.84 -9.87
CA ARG A 345 -3.08 24.40 -8.92
C ARG A 345 -4.40 24.83 -9.57
N SER A 346 -4.34 25.44 -10.75
CA SER A 346 -5.52 25.96 -11.45
C SER A 346 -6.37 24.82 -12.01
N ARG A 347 -5.73 23.81 -12.61
CA ARG A 347 -6.42 22.61 -13.12
C ARG A 347 -7.06 21.82 -11.99
N LEU A 348 -6.30 21.53 -10.94
CA LEU A 348 -6.81 20.81 -9.78
C LEU A 348 -7.88 21.62 -9.03
N GLY A 349 -7.67 22.92 -8.82
CA GLY A 349 -8.63 23.81 -8.18
C GLY A 349 -9.98 23.85 -8.89
N LEU A 350 -9.99 23.89 -10.23
CA LEU A 350 -11.22 23.78 -11.00
C LEU A 350 -11.92 22.45 -10.73
N LEU A 351 -11.21 21.33 -10.80
CA LEU A 351 -11.77 20.01 -10.52
C LEU A 351 -12.39 19.93 -9.12
N PHE A 352 -11.70 20.43 -8.10
CA PHE A 352 -12.14 20.32 -6.70
C PHE A 352 -13.39 21.14 -6.39
N HIS A 353 -13.45 22.37 -6.92
CA HIS A 353 -14.57 23.28 -6.71
C HIS A 353 -15.78 22.91 -7.57
N PHE A 354 -15.51 22.52 -8.82
CA PHE A 354 -16.54 22.43 -9.85
C PHE A 354 -17.15 21.04 -9.95
N ILE A 355 -16.33 20.00 -9.92
CA ILE A 355 -16.75 18.62 -10.19
C ILE A 355 -17.15 17.93 -8.87
N PRO A 356 -18.38 17.38 -8.78
CA PRO A 356 -18.80 16.63 -7.60
C PRO A 356 -17.99 15.34 -7.48
N SER A 357 -17.96 14.74 -6.28
CA SER A 357 -17.25 13.47 -6.12
C SER A 357 -17.85 12.40 -7.04
N ASN A 358 -17.02 11.48 -7.49
CA ASN A 358 -17.34 10.40 -8.42
C ASN A 358 -18.28 9.31 -7.85
N LYS A 359 -18.80 9.50 -6.63
CA LYS A 359 -19.78 8.58 -6.02
C LYS A 359 -20.95 8.37 -6.99
N ILE A 360 -21.44 7.13 -7.11
CA ILE A 360 -22.46 6.76 -8.10
C ILE A 360 -23.69 7.69 -8.05
N VAL A 361 -24.09 8.11 -6.85
CA VAL A 361 -25.21 9.02 -6.59
C VAL A 361 -25.01 10.41 -7.23
N ASN A 362 -23.78 10.84 -7.44
CA ASN A 362 -23.41 12.18 -7.91
C ASN A 362 -23.18 12.26 -9.43
N THR A 363 -23.28 11.15 -10.16
CA THR A 363 -23.06 11.10 -11.61
C THR A 363 -24.36 11.31 -12.37
N ASN A 364 -24.66 12.56 -12.71
CA ASN A 364 -25.82 12.95 -13.50
C ASN A 364 -25.40 13.82 -14.71
N SER A 365 -26.36 14.32 -15.50
CA SER A 365 -26.06 15.19 -16.65
C SER A 365 -25.21 16.41 -16.29
N SER A 366 -25.36 16.97 -15.08
CA SER A 366 -24.52 18.07 -14.63
C SER A 366 -23.06 17.66 -14.46
N PHE A 367 -22.76 16.43 -14.02
CA PHE A 367 -21.39 15.94 -13.93
C PHE A 367 -20.72 15.93 -15.31
N PHE A 368 -21.36 15.36 -16.33
CA PHE A 368 -20.79 15.27 -17.68
C PHE A 368 -20.61 16.64 -18.34
N ASN A 369 -21.57 17.56 -18.16
CA ASN A 369 -21.43 18.92 -18.67
C ASN A 369 -20.21 19.63 -18.06
N LYS A 370 -19.98 19.45 -16.75
CA LYS A 370 -18.84 20.04 -16.05
C LYS A 370 -17.50 19.43 -16.45
N MET A 371 -17.46 18.12 -16.71
CA MET A 371 -16.29 17.45 -17.28
C MET A 371 -15.96 17.99 -18.67
N SER A 372 -16.98 18.17 -19.52
CA SER A 372 -16.81 18.76 -20.85
C SER A 372 -16.26 20.19 -20.78
N GLU A 373 -16.73 20.99 -19.82
CA GLU A 373 -16.23 22.35 -19.60
C GLU A 373 -14.76 22.35 -19.14
N TYR A 374 -14.38 21.45 -18.23
CA TYR A 374 -12.99 21.28 -17.80
C TYR A 374 -12.06 20.97 -18.99
N TYR A 375 -12.42 19.99 -19.82
CA TYR A 375 -11.62 19.62 -21.00
C TYR A 375 -11.63 20.67 -22.10
N SER A 376 -12.67 21.51 -22.17
CA SER A 376 -12.70 22.66 -23.08
C SER A 376 -11.72 23.75 -22.64
N GLN A 377 -11.57 23.95 -21.32
CA GLN A 377 -10.63 24.92 -20.75
C GLN A 377 -9.17 24.42 -20.76
N TYR A 378 -8.97 23.12 -20.51
CA TYR A 378 -7.66 22.48 -20.43
C TYR A 378 -7.58 21.28 -21.40
N PRO A 379 -7.52 21.52 -22.72
CA PRO A 379 -7.47 20.45 -23.70
C PRO A 379 -6.15 19.68 -23.63
N GLU A 380 -6.25 18.35 -23.63
CA GLU A 380 -5.13 17.41 -23.73
C GLU A 380 -4.93 17.06 -25.21
N LEU A 381 -4.05 17.78 -25.90
CA LEU A 381 -3.79 17.64 -27.33
C LEU A 381 -2.83 16.49 -27.62
N THR A 382 -3.10 15.74 -28.69
CA THR A 382 -2.20 14.71 -29.19
C THR A 382 -0.93 15.31 -29.78
N TYR A 383 0.15 14.52 -29.88
CA TYR A 383 1.39 14.99 -30.53
C TYR A 383 1.15 15.49 -31.96
N ARG A 384 0.24 14.85 -32.72
CA ARG A 384 -0.13 15.28 -34.07
C ARG A 384 -0.81 16.67 -34.08
N GLU A 385 -1.68 16.94 -33.12
CA GLU A 385 -2.33 18.25 -32.97
C GLU A 385 -1.33 19.32 -32.52
N MET A 386 -0.41 18.98 -31.62
CA MET A 386 0.67 19.86 -31.17
C MET A 386 1.65 20.19 -32.30
N GLU A 387 2.01 19.22 -33.12
CA GLU A 387 2.80 19.44 -34.33
C GLU A 387 2.11 20.44 -35.27
N ALA A 388 0.83 20.22 -35.56
CA ALA A 388 0.06 21.08 -36.43
C ALA A 388 -0.10 22.50 -35.85
N LYS A 389 -0.29 22.62 -34.53
CA LYS A 389 -0.32 23.90 -33.83
C LYS A 389 1.00 24.66 -34.00
N LEU A 390 2.13 24.02 -33.72
CA LEU A 390 3.44 24.66 -33.76
C LEU A 390 3.89 24.99 -35.20
N ARG A 391 3.59 24.14 -36.19
CA ARG A 391 3.82 24.45 -37.61
C ARG A 391 3.03 25.67 -38.07
N ARG A 392 1.79 25.85 -37.58
CA ARG A 392 0.98 27.04 -37.86
C ARG A 392 1.58 28.29 -37.23
N GLU A 393 1.99 28.22 -35.96
CA GLU A 393 2.64 29.34 -35.26
C GLU A 393 3.92 29.78 -36.00
N LEU A 394 4.77 28.85 -36.43
CA LEU A 394 5.97 29.14 -37.22
C LEU A 394 5.65 29.77 -38.59
N GLN A 395 4.59 29.31 -39.27
CA GLN A 395 4.16 29.88 -40.54
C GLN A 395 3.58 31.30 -40.40
N LEU A 396 2.89 31.56 -39.29
CA LEU A 396 2.40 32.91 -38.94
C LEU A 396 3.55 33.87 -38.66
N GLU A 397 4.59 33.41 -37.95
CA GLU A 397 5.83 34.18 -37.76
C GLU A 397 6.51 34.51 -39.11
N MET A 398 6.38 33.62 -40.10
CA MET A 398 6.87 33.84 -41.47
C MET A 398 5.89 34.61 -42.39
N GLY A 399 4.76 35.10 -41.87
CA GLY A 399 3.82 35.95 -42.62
C GLY A 399 2.85 35.23 -43.57
N ILE A 400 2.71 33.90 -43.47
CA ILE A 400 1.84 33.11 -44.35
C ILE A 400 0.46 32.92 -43.69
N ARG A 401 -0.62 33.44 -44.30
CA ARG A 401 -2.01 33.28 -43.80
C ARG A 401 -2.72 32.09 -44.46
N GLN A 402 -3.34 31.21 -43.67
CA GLN A 402 -4.20 30.11 -44.13
C GLN A 402 -5.59 30.12 -43.45
N MET A 403 -6.53 29.31 -43.97
CA MET A 403 -7.88 29.10 -43.41
C MET A 403 -7.83 28.53 -41.98
N GLU A 404 -8.76 29.00 -41.13
CA GLU A 404 -8.97 28.47 -39.78
C GLU A 404 -9.41 26.99 -39.84
N GLN A 405 -8.51 26.08 -39.47
CA GLN A 405 -8.86 24.70 -39.17
C GLN A 405 -9.03 24.52 -37.66
N PRO A 406 -10.00 23.69 -37.22
CA PRO A 406 -10.19 23.40 -35.81
C PRO A 406 -8.92 22.79 -35.22
N THR A 407 -8.51 23.28 -34.05
CA THR A 407 -7.28 22.83 -33.36
C THR A 407 -7.39 21.41 -32.83
N ILE A 408 -8.61 20.88 -32.65
CA ILE A 408 -8.88 19.54 -32.11
C ILE A 408 -9.54 18.69 -33.19
N ASN A 409 -9.00 17.49 -33.43
CA ASN A 409 -9.60 16.48 -34.29
C ASN A 409 -10.18 15.34 -33.45
N PRO A 410 -11.52 15.22 -33.33
CA PRO A 410 -12.18 14.20 -32.52
C PRO A 410 -11.77 12.76 -32.84
N GLU A 411 -11.36 12.46 -34.08
CA GLU A 411 -10.95 11.11 -34.50
C GLU A 411 -9.62 10.65 -33.87
N LEU A 412 -8.84 11.57 -33.29
CA LEU A 412 -7.58 11.27 -32.62
C LEU A 412 -7.74 10.97 -31.12
N HIS A 413 -8.94 11.15 -30.57
CA HIS A 413 -9.21 11.08 -29.13
C HIS A 413 -10.00 9.83 -28.74
N MET A 414 -9.75 9.36 -27.52
CA MET A 414 -10.53 8.29 -26.89
C MET A 414 -11.74 8.86 -26.14
N PRO A 415 -12.84 8.12 -25.99
CA PRO A 415 -14.06 8.63 -25.34
C PRO A 415 -13.94 8.64 -23.81
N ILE A 416 -13.60 9.79 -23.24
CA ILE A 416 -13.47 10.02 -21.79
C ILE A 416 -14.83 10.36 -21.17
N TYR A 417 -15.26 9.59 -20.16
CA TYR A 417 -16.53 9.85 -19.44
C TYR A 417 -16.29 10.29 -18.00
N TYR A 418 -15.33 9.69 -17.31
CA TYR A 418 -15.13 9.85 -15.87
C TYR A 418 -13.74 10.37 -15.51
N GLY A 419 -12.70 9.81 -16.13
CA GLY A 419 -11.32 10.16 -15.80
C GLY A 419 -11.03 11.66 -15.93
N ASN A 420 -10.35 12.21 -14.93
CA ASN A 420 -9.80 13.57 -14.92
C ASN A 420 -8.43 13.56 -14.24
N LEU A 421 -7.72 14.69 -14.28
CA LEU A 421 -6.36 14.78 -13.75
C LEU A 421 -6.28 14.40 -12.27
N ALA A 422 -7.17 14.93 -11.41
CA ALA A 422 -7.17 14.67 -9.97
C ALA A 422 -7.35 13.19 -9.66
N GLU A 423 -8.29 12.52 -10.33
CA GLU A 423 -8.51 11.09 -10.14
C GLU A 423 -7.35 10.26 -10.69
N ARG A 424 -6.78 10.61 -11.86
CA ARG A 424 -5.65 9.88 -12.48
C ARG A 424 -4.39 9.88 -11.62
N ILE A 425 -4.08 11.01 -10.96
CA ILE A 425 -2.88 11.14 -10.13
C ILE A 425 -3.05 10.55 -8.73
N LEU A 426 -4.28 10.33 -8.26
CA LEU A 426 -4.54 9.99 -6.85
C LEU A 426 -3.81 8.74 -6.34
N PRO A 427 -3.76 7.59 -7.06
CA PRO A 427 -2.95 6.46 -6.59
C PRO A 427 -1.45 6.77 -6.50
N ILE A 428 -0.95 7.70 -7.33
CA ILE A 428 0.45 8.14 -7.32
C ILE A 428 0.68 9.09 -6.13
N VAL A 429 -0.29 9.95 -5.81
CA VAL A 429 -0.28 10.84 -4.64
C VAL A 429 -0.21 10.03 -3.35
N ASP A 430 -0.93 8.91 -3.24
CA ASP A 430 -0.83 8.02 -2.07
C ASP A 430 0.62 7.57 -1.84
N ILE A 431 1.31 7.17 -2.91
CA ILE A 431 2.70 6.73 -2.85
C ILE A 431 3.62 7.93 -2.57
N LEU A 432 3.35 9.09 -3.17
CA LEU A 432 4.11 10.33 -2.95
C LEU A 432 4.12 10.74 -1.48
N LEU A 433 2.93 10.81 -0.87
CA LEU A 433 2.81 11.20 0.54
C LEU A 433 3.43 10.13 1.44
N GLN A 434 3.26 8.85 1.11
CA GLN A 434 3.94 7.78 1.82
C GLN A 434 5.46 7.95 1.74
N ARG A 435 6.04 8.11 0.54
CA ARG A 435 7.49 8.32 0.36
C ARG A 435 8.01 9.51 1.15
N ALA A 436 7.30 10.63 1.13
CA ALA A 436 7.70 11.83 1.87
C ALA A 436 7.76 11.59 3.39
N LEU A 437 6.83 10.81 3.94
CA LEU A 437 6.82 10.41 5.34
C LEU A 437 7.96 9.45 5.68
N GLU A 438 8.22 8.51 4.78
CA GLU A 438 9.13 7.38 4.93
C GLU A 438 10.61 7.79 4.80
N THR A 439 10.89 8.75 3.90
CA THR A 439 12.18 9.45 3.77
C THR A 439 12.38 10.52 4.86
N VAL A 440 11.33 10.87 5.61
CA VAL A 440 11.35 11.89 6.67
C VAL A 440 11.84 13.24 6.15
N VAL A 441 11.22 13.73 5.07
CA VAL A 441 11.59 15.03 4.49
C VAL A 441 11.29 16.20 5.45
N ALA A 442 11.82 17.39 5.13
CA ALA A 442 11.55 18.61 5.91
C ALA A 442 10.04 18.92 6.02
N ASP A 443 9.60 19.45 7.17
CA ASP A 443 8.17 19.72 7.42
C ASP A 443 7.56 20.68 6.41
N GLN A 444 8.30 21.72 5.99
CA GLN A 444 7.82 22.66 4.98
C GLN A 444 7.53 21.97 3.64
N LEU A 445 8.42 21.07 3.21
CA LEU A 445 8.26 20.29 1.99
C LEU A 445 7.03 19.38 2.10
N PHE A 446 6.92 18.61 3.18
CA PHE A 446 5.78 17.72 3.41
C PHE A 446 4.45 18.49 3.46
N ASN A 447 4.39 19.58 4.22
CA ASN A 447 3.18 20.38 4.39
C ASN A 447 2.69 20.96 3.06
N THR A 448 3.58 21.52 2.24
CA THR A 448 3.18 22.04 0.92
C THR A 448 2.64 20.94 0.03
N LEU A 449 3.28 19.77 -0.01
CA LEU A 449 2.81 18.62 -0.80
C LEU A 449 1.44 18.15 -0.32
N LEU A 450 1.27 17.95 0.99
CA LEU A 450 0.00 17.55 1.60
C LEU A 450 -1.11 18.57 1.31
N MET A 451 -0.86 19.86 1.51
CA MET A 451 -1.87 20.91 1.25
C MET A 451 -2.26 21.01 -0.22
N SER A 452 -1.31 20.78 -1.12
CA SER A 452 -1.55 20.83 -2.57
C SER A 452 -2.41 19.67 -3.05
N PHE A 453 -2.22 18.47 -2.47
CA PHE A 453 -2.88 17.25 -2.94
C PHE A 453 -4.01 16.74 -2.04
N LYS A 454 -4.16 17.24 -0.81
CA LYS A 454 -5.25 16.81 0.09
C LYS A 454 -6.63 16.83 -0.60
N PRO A 455 -7.01 17.83 -1.42
CA PRO A 455 -8.36 17.84 -1.97
C PRO A 455 -8.64 16.69 -2.95
N CYS A 456 -7.60 16.01 -3.48
CA CYS A 456 -7.77 14.79 -4.26
C CYS A 456 -8.45 13.66 -3.44
N TYR A 457 -8.31 13.66 -2.12
CA TYR A 457 -8.89 12.63 -1.25
C TYR A 457 -10.42 12.65 -1.20
N LYS A 458 -11.07 13.72 -1.70
CA LYS A 458 -12.52 13.76 -1.97
C LYS A 458 -12.97 12.66 -2.96
N TYR A 459 -12.07 12.21 -3.84
CA TYR A 459 -12.30 11.18 -4.83
C TYR A 459 -11.74 9.80 -4.42
N HIS A 460 -11.06 9.73 -3.26
CA HIS A 460 -10.36 8.52 -2.85
C HIS A 460 -11.37 7.42 -2.46
N PRO A 461 -11.22 6.21 -2.98
CA PRO A 461 -12.15 5.12 -2.71
C PRO A 461 -12.04 4.56 -1.28
N GLN A 462 -10.82 4.47 -0.75
CA GLN A 462 -10.50 3.85 0.54
C GLN A 462 -9.53 4.67 1.44
N PRO A 463 -9.86 5.94 1.74
CA PRO A 463 -8.90 6.86 2.39
C PRO A 463 -8.59 6.46 3.83
N ALA A 464 -9.52 5.80 4.54
CA ALA A 464 -9.29 5.37 5.91
C ALA A 464 -8.29 4.21 5.96
N ALA A 465 -8.46 3.19 5.11
CA ALA A 465 -7.51 2.09 4.94
C ALA A 465 -6.12 2.59 4.52
N TYR A 466 -6.06 3.58 3.62
CA TYR A 466 -4.79 4.20 3.24
C TYR A 466 -4.08 4.81 4.47
N MET A 467 -4.74 5.72 5.20
CA MET A 467 -4.16 6.35 6.39
C MET A 467 -3.73 5.32 7.44
N TYR A 468 -4.61 4.36 7.75
CA TYR A 468 -4.32 3.28 8.68
C TYR A 468 -3.11 2.45 8.23
N SER A 469 -3.04 2.08 6.95
CA SER A 469 -1.92 1.28 6.42
C SER A 469 -0.57 1.99 6.52
N VAL A 470 -0.55 3.31 6.25
CA VAL A 470 0.67 4.13 6.34
C VAL A 470 1.12 4.25 7.78
N LEU A 471 0.22 4.62 8.70
CA LEU A 471 0.52 4.75 10.13
C LEU A 471 0.96 3.41 10.75
N TYR A 472 0.31 2.31 10.38
CA TYR A 472 0.69 0.97 10.85
C TYR A 472 2.07 0.56 10.33
N CYS A 473 2.36 0.79 9.04
CA CYS A 473 3.64 0.40 8.47
C CYS A 473 4.80 1.26 8.99
N LEU A 474 4.54 2.52 9.34
CA LEU A 474 5.52 3.49 9.83
C LEU A 474 5.40 3.72 11.34
N ASP A 475 4.91 2.74 12.10
CA ASP A 475 4.63 2.90 13.54
C ASP A 475 5.86 3.35 14.35
N LYS A 476 7.04 2.87 13.97
CA LYS A 476 8.30 3.19 14.64
C LYS A 476 8.89 4.56 14.29
N THR A 477 8.44 5.20 13.21
CA THR A 477 9.06 6.44 12.69
C THR A 477 8.10 7.62 12.59
N LEU A 478 6.82 7.36 12.28
CA LEU A 478 5.81 8.38 12.04
C LEU A 478 4.80 8.48 13.18
N SER A 479 4.31 7.35 13.71
CA SER A 479 3.25 7.36 14.71
C SER A 479 3.65 8.16 15.95
N HIS A 480 2.67 8.75 16.61
CA HIS A 480 2.85 9.59 17.79
C HIS A 480 3.56 10.93 17.57
N THR A 481 3.72 11.35 16.31
CA THR A 481 4.29 12.66 15.96
C THR A 481 3.21 13.68 15.59
N ALA A 482 3.55 14.98 15.68
CA ALA A 482 2.69 16.04 15.16
C ALA A 482 2.40 15.88 13.65
N ARG A 483 3.37 15.34 12.90
CA ARG A 483 3.25 15.06 11.46
C ARG A 483 2.18 14.01 11.18
N ALA A 484 2.10 12.94 11.99
CA ALA A 484 1.03 11.95 11.88
C ALA A 484 -0.36 12.56 12.08
N ARG A 485 -0.52 13.43 13.09
CA ARG A 485 -1.78 14.15 13.33
C ARG A 485 -2.16 15.03 12.14
N ILE A 486 -1.22 15.84 11.63
CA ILE A 486 -1.46 16.71 10.47
C ILE A 486 -1.90 15.88 9.26
N PHE A 487 -1.18 14.80 8.94
CA PHE A 487 -1.53 13.89 7.85
C PHE A 487 -2.99 13.37 7.97
N VAL A 488 -3.38 12.92 9.17
CA VAL A 488 -4.73 12.41 9.43
C VAL A 488 -5.80 13.51 9.33
N LEU A 489 -5.61 14.65 9.99
CA LEU A 489 -6.60 15.72 10.01
C LEU A 489 -6.84 16.28 8.62
N GLU A 490 -5.78 16.48 7.84
CA GLU A 490 -5.88 17.09 6.52
C GLU A 490 -6.59 16.19 5.51
N ILE A 491 -6.37 14.86 5.57
CA ILE A 491 -7.11 13.91 4.73
C ILE A 491 -8.55 13.78 5.22
N CYS A 492 -8.78 13.60 6.53
CA CYS A 492 -10.12 13.45 7.09
C CYS A 492 -11.02 14.65 6.80
N GLY A 493 -10.47 15.87 6.83
CA GLY A 493 -11.21 17.09 6.49
C GLY A 493 -11.72 17.13 5.04
N GLN A 494 -11.25 16.24 4.16
CA GLN A 494 -11.76 16.10 2.79
C GLN A 494 -12.85 15.03 2.67
N LEU A 495 -13.04 14.21 3.71
CA LEU A 495 -14.00 13.10 3.75
C LEU A 495 -15.33 13.51 4.38
N GLU A 496 -15.30 14.49 5.29
CA GLU A 496 -16.48 14.96 6.01
C GLU A 496 -17.55 15.49 5.04
N GLU A 497 -18.79 15.03 5.24
CA GLU A 497 -19.92 15.52 4.46
C GLU A 497 -20.26 16.96 4.87
N ARG A 498 -20.83 17.74 3.94
CA ARG A 498 -21.21 19.14 4.20
C ARG A 498 -22.16 19.33 5.38
N ASP A 499 -22.86 18.28 5.81
CA ASP A 499 -23.78 18.31 6.95
C ASP A 499 -23.14 17.89 8.28
N GLY A 500 -21.84 17.57 8.28
CA GLY A 500 -21.04 17.24 9.48
C GLY A 500 -21.46 15.96 10.19
N LYS A 501 -22.28 15.10 9.56
CA LYS A 501 -22.82 13.91 10.24
C LYS A 501 -21.80 12.78 10.32
N TYR A 502 -21.10 12.49 9.22
CA TYR A 502 -20.03 11.51 9.21
C TYR A 502 -18.75 12.08 9.83
N ALA A 503 -18.24 11.42 10.86
CA ALA A 503 -17.03 11.82 11.56
C ALA A 503 -16.20 10.56 11.85
N LEU A 504 -15.18 10.30 11.02
CA LEU A 504 -14.24 9.20 11.26
C LEU A 504 -13.55 9.39 12.62
N LEU A 505 -13.15 10.62 12.92
CA LEU A 505 -12.41 11.01 14.11
C LEU A 505 -13.33 11.52 15.23
N THR A 506 -12.91 11.35 16.47
CA THR A 506 -13.58 11.90 17.65
C THR A 506 -13.35 13.41 17.77
N PRO A 507 -14.29 14.16 18.40
CA PRO A 507 -14.10 15.57 18.69
C PRO A 507 -12.87 15.87 19.54
N SER A 508 -12.54 15.02 20.53
CA SER A 508 -11.36 15.21 21.40
C SER A 508 -10.04 15.10 20.63
N PHE A 509 -9.93 14.17 19.67
CA PHE A 509 -8.77 14.10 18.79
C PHE A 509 -8.62 15.37 17.93
N ILE A 510 -9.72 15.82 17.32
CA ILE A 510 -9.72 16.98 16.43
C ILE A 510 -9.33 18.24 17.22
N GLN A 511 -9.98 18.50 18.35
CA GLN A 511 -9.83 19.74 19.11
C GLN A 511 -8.51 19.82 19.87
N ASP A 512 -8.15 18.77 20.62
CA ASP A 512 -7.01 18.82 21.54
C ASP A 512 -6.04 17.65 21.42
N ASN A 513 -6.17 16.79 20.40
CA ASN A 513 -5.32 15.61 20.20
C ASN A 513 -5.34 14.63 21.38
N HIS A 514 -6.48 14.54 22.07
CA HIS A 514 -6.66 13.79 23.33
C HIS A 514 -5.80 14.29 24.50
N GLN A 515 -5.27 15.51 24.46
CA GLN A 515 -4.42 16.05 25.52
C GLN A 515 -5.21 16.57 26.73
N LEU A 516 -6.50 16.88 26.57
CA LEU A 516 -7.34 17.34 27.68
C LEU A 516 -8.05 16.21 28.42
N SER A 517 -8.11 15.02 27.83
CA SER A 517 -8.71 13.82 28.41
C SER A 517 -7.66 12.88 28.97
N LEU A 518 -7.98 12.19 30.07
CA LEU A 518 -7.13 11.09 30.53
C LEU A 518 -7.12 9.95 29.48
N PRO A 519 -6.02 9.19 29.34
CA PRO A 519 -5.96 8.04 28.44
C PRO A 519 -7.12 7.07 28.57
N SER A 520 -7.54 6.74 29.79
CA SER A 520 -8.70 5.88 30.05
C SER A 520 -10.00 6.46 29.50
N GLN A 521 -10.21 7.77 29.58
CA GLN A 521 -11.44 8.41 29.15
C GLN A 521 -11.60 8.38 27.62
N PHE A 522 -10.55 8.73 26.87
CA PHE A 522 -10.66 8.70 25.42
C PHE A 522 -10.59 7.27 24.88
N CYS A 523 -9.83 6.36 25.50
CA CYS A 523 -9.87 4.94 25.14
C CYS A 523 -11.27 4.36 25.35
N GLN A 524 -11.96 4.72 26.43
CA GLN A 524 -13.35 4.32 26.67
C GLN A 524 -14.27 4.85 25.56
N LEU A 525 -14.13 6.11 25.18
CA LEU A 525 -14.89 6.70 24.08
C LEU A 525 -14.70 5.93 22.76
N LEU A 526 -13.48 5.50 22.45
CA LEU A 526 -13.19 4.70 21.26
C LEU A 526 -13.85 3.33 21.31
N VAL A 527 -13.77 2.64 22.46
CA VAL A 527 -14.44 1.35 22.69
C VAL A 527 -15.96 1.49 22.54
N ASP A 528 -16.55 2.53 23.15
CA ASP A 528 -17.99 2.78 23.09
C ASP A 528 -18.48 3.05 21.66
N ARG A 529 -17.70 3.77 20.84
CA ARG A 529 -18.03 3.98 19.42
C ARG A 529 -18.09 2.67 18.65
N ILE A 530 -17.16 1.74 18.89
CA ILE A 530 -17.16 0.43 18.23
C ILE A 530 -18.36 -0.39 18.70
N LEU A 531 -18.67 -0.38 20.01
CA LEU A 531 -19.83 -1.08 20.55
C LEU A 531 -21.15 -0.56 19.95
N GLN A 532 -21.33 0.76 19.87
CA GLN A 532 -22.49 1.40 19.24
C GLN A 532 -22.60 1.08 17.75
N ALA A 533 -21.45 1.02 17.06
CA ALA A 533 -21.40 0.68 15.64
C ALA A 533 -21.56 -0.83 15.36
N SER A 534 -21.44 -1.68 16.38
CA SER A 534 -21.65 -3.12 16.30
C SER A 534 -23.07 -3.53 16.70
N HIS A 535 -23.68 -2.80 17.64
CA HIS A 535 -25.00 -3.09 18.20
C HIS A 535 -25.95 -1.91 18.01
N TYR A 536 -26.65 -1.88 16.87
CA TYR A 536 -27.69 -0.89 16.60
C TYR A 536 -28.96 -1.56 16.05
N PRO A 537 -30.17 -1.14 16.47
CA PRO A 537 -31.40 -1.85 16.15
C PRO A 537 -31.89 -1.63 14.70
N HIS A 538 -31.76 -0.41 14.18
CA HIS A 538 -32.31 -0.04 12.86
C HIS A 538 -31.39 0.85 12.03
N GLN A 539 -30.78 1.86 12.65
CA GLN A 539 -29.90 2.80 11.97
C GLN A 539 -28.55 2.83 12.67
N PRO A 540 -27.45 2.87 11.89
CA PRO A 540 -26.13 2.97 12.48
C PRO A 540 -25.91 4.35 13.13
N PRO A 541 -24.95 4.49 14.05
CA PRO A 541 -24.65 5.75 14.72
C PRO A 541 -24.34 6.89 13.73
N HIS A 542 -24.57 8.13 14.14
CA HIS A 542 -24.39 9.28 13.25
C HIS A 542 -22.96 9.42 12.71
N PHE A 543 -21.97 9.09 13.54
CA PHE A 543 -20.55 9.23 13.19
C PHE A 543 -20.07 8.25 12.11
N VAL A 544 -20.86 7.22 11.74
CA VAL A 544 -20.53 6.34 10.62
C VAL A 544 -21.31 6.71 9.37
N TYR A 545 -20.74 6.37 8.21
CA TYR A 545 -21.37 6.63 6.93
C TYR A 545 -22.64 5.79 6.78
N ARG A 546 -23.79 6.46 6.65
CA ARG A 546 -25.11 5.81 6.67
C ARG A 546 -25.32 4.85 5.51
N ASP A 547 -24.95 5.25 4.29
CA ASP A 547 -25.07 4.40 3.11
C ASP A 547 -23.81 3.56 2.90
N TRP A 548 -23.56 2.64 3.84
CA TRP A 548 -22.33 1.85 3.88
C TRP A 548 -22.17 0.87 2.71
N ARG A 549 -23.15 0.77 1.79
CA ARG A 549 -23.00 0.07 0.50
C ARG A 549 -21.91 0.70 -0.38
N PHE A 550 -21.68 2.00 -0.20
CA PHE A 550 -20.66 2.78 -0.94
C PHE A 550 -19.56 3.30 -0.01
N ALA A 551 -19.57 2.90 1.25
CA ALA A 551 -18.46 3.17 2.16
C ALA A 551 -17.35 2.14 1.97
N GLU A 552 -16.16 2.50 2.41
CA GLU A 552 -15.00 1.61 2.42
C GLU A 552 -15.23 0.37 3.30
N LEU A 553 -15.87 0.55 4.45
CA LEU A 553 -16.06 -0.46 5.48
C LEU A 553 -17.50 -0.43 6.03
N PRO A 554 -18.01 -1.54 6.58
CA PRO A 554 -19.26 -1.54 7.35
C PRO A 554 -19.11 -0.69 8.64
N PRO A 555 -20.22 -0.31 9.30
CA PRO A 555 -20.21 0.55 10.49
C PRO A 555 -19.16 0.21 11.56
N ALA A 556 -19.13 -1.04 12.03
CA ALA A 556 -18.14 -1.48 13.03
C ALA A 556 -16.69 -1.38 12.51
N GLY A 557 -16.47 -1.67 11.23
CA GLY A 557 -15.16 -1.52 10.58
C GLY A 557 -14.72 -0.06 10.50
N GLN A 558 -15.63 0.86 10.17
CA GLN A 558 -15.34 2.30 10.17
C GLN A 558 -14.94 2.80 11.57
N ALA A 559 -15.67 2.37 12.61
CA ALA A 559 -15.37 2.74 13.99
C ALA A 559 -14.02 2.19 14.46
N LEU A 560 -13.71 0.92 14.15
CA LEU A 560 -12.43 0.29 14.49
C LEU A 560 -11.27 0.98 13.78
N THR A 561 -11.37 1.19 12.47
CA THR A 561 -10.31 1.86 11.70
C THR A 561 -10.10 3.29 12.17
N GLY A 562 -11.17 4.03 12.47
CA GLY A 562 -11.08 5.36 13.08
C GLY A 562 -10.35 5.34 14.42
N ALA A 563 -10.68 4.40 15.31
CA ALA A 563 -10.00 4.24 16.59
C ALA A 563 -8.50 3.92 16.44
N CYS A 564 -8.13 3.01 15.53
CA CYS A 564 -6.73 2.69 15.26
C CYS A 564 -5.95 3.88 14.69
N ILE A 565 -6.56 4.64 13.76
CA ILE A 565 -5.95 5.86 13.21
C ILE A 565 -5.70 6.89 14.31
N GLU A 566 -6.68 7.14 15.18
CA GLU A 566 -6.54 8.08 16.30
C GLU A 566 -5.43 7.63 17.25
N LEU A 567 -5.39 6.36 17.64
CA LEU A 567 -4.36 5.83 18.55
C LEU A 567 -2.95 5.95 17.96
N LEU A 568 -2.78 5.72 16.66
CA LEU A 568 -1.49 5.82 15.98
C LEU A 568 -1.06 7.28 15.74
N ALA A 569 -2.00 8.20 15.55
CA ALA A 569 -1.71 9.63 15.34
C ALA A 569 -1.72 10.46 16.64
N SER A 570 -2.16 9.88 17.76
CA SER A 570 -2.17 10.48 19.09
C SER A 570 -0.76 10.63 19.65
N PRO A 571 -0.44 11.67 20.44
CA PRO A 571 0.92 11.91 20.93
C PRO A 571 1.31 10.96 22.08
N HIS A 572 0.37 10.14 22.54
CA HIS A 572 0.59 9.19 23.63
C HIS A 572 1.33 7.96 23.13
N ALA A 573 2.38 7.55 23.85
CA ALA A 573 3.14 6.36 23.51
C ALA A 573 2.27 5.08 23.58
N PRO A 574 2.60 4.04 22.79
CA PRO A 574 1.87 2.77 22.77
C PRO A 574 1.65 2.17 24.16
N ALA A 575 2.67 2.23 25.03
CA ALA A 575 2.60 1.73 26.40
C ALA A 575 1.49 2.39 27.23
N VAL A 576 1.24 3.69 27.03
CA VAL A 576 0.22 4.44 27.79
C VAL A 576 -1.17 4.03 27.33
N THR A 577 -1.41 4.04 26.03
CA THR A 577 -2.75 3.79 25.47
C THR A 577 -3.13 2.32 25.50
N ALA A 578 -2.18 1.41 25.25
CA ALA A 578 -2.45 -0.03 25.37
C ALA A 578 -2.76 -0.40 26.83
N ARG A 579 -2.03 0.17 27.79
CA ARG A 579 -2.32 -0.01 29.21
C ARG A 579 -3.69 0.54 29.58
N ALA A 580 -4.02 1.75 29.13
CA ALA A 580 -5.33 2.35 29.37
C ALA A 580 -6.47 1.47 28.81
N LEU A 581 -6.32 0.93 27.59
CA LEU A 581 -7.28 -0.01 27.00
C LEU A 581 -7.44 -1.29 27.83
N ILE A 582 -6.33 -1.88 28.28
CA ILE A 582 -6.34 -3.06 29.15
C ILE A 582 -7.06 -2.74 30.47
N ASP A 583 -6.78 -1.59 31.08
CA ASP A 583 -7.36 -1.22 32.37
C ASP A 583 -8.90 -1.05 32.31
N LEU A 584 -9.47 -0.71 31.14
CA LEU A 584 -10.92 -0.58 30.95
C LEU A 584 -11.69 -1.86 31.26
N VAL A 585 -11.12 -3.04 30.98
CA VAL A 585 -11.83 -4.31 31.22
C VAL A 585 -11.92 -4.68 32.70
N PHE A 586 -11.31 -3.89 33.58
CA PHE A 586 -11.34 -4.08 35.02
C PHE A 586 -12.24 -3.08 35.75
N ILE A 587 -12.78 -2.06 35.07
CA ILE A 587 -13.66 -1.04 35.68
C ILE A 587 -15.01 -1.65 36.04
N ARG A 588 -15.30 -1.76 37.34
CA ARG A 588 -16.57 -2.32 37.85
C ARG A 588 -17.61 -1.21 38.14
N PRO A 589 -18.92 -1.46 37.93
CA PRO A 589 -19.49 -2.64 37.29
C PRO A 589 -19.19 -2.64 35.78
N LEU A 590 -18.80 -3.79 35.22
CA LEU A 590 -18.67 -3.88 33.76
C LEU A 590 -20.06 -4.00 33.14
N HIS A 591 -20.49 -2.95 32.45
CA HIS A 591 -21.62 -3.06 31.53
C HIS A 591 -21.20 -3.86 30.29
N GLN A 592 -21.95 -4.91 29.97
CA GLN A 592 -21.68 -5.82 28.83
C GLN A 592 -20.23 -6.37 28.81
N PRO A 593 -19.81 -7.14 29.83
CA PRO A 593 -18.41 -7.48 30.07
C PRO A 593 -17.70 -8.09 28.87
N TYR A 594 -18.34 -9.09 28.25
CA TYR A 594 -17.80 -9.76 27.07
C TYR A 594 -17.65 -8.82 25.87
N ALA A 595 -18.58 -7.89 25.65
CA ALA A 595 -18.52 -6.99 24.50
C ALA A 595 -17.36 -5.99 24.63
N THR A 596 -17.16 -5.45 25.84
CA THR A 596 -16.02 -4.57 26.17
C THR A 596 -14.69 -5.31 26.02
N ILE A 597 -14.56 -6.50 26.61
CA ILE A 597 -13.36 -7.34 26.50
C ILE A 597 -13.05 -7.65 25.02
N ASN A 598 -14.07 -8.05 24.26
CA ASN A 598 -13.94 -8.37 22.85
C ASN A 598 -13.48 -7.16 22.02
N THR A 599 -14.01 -5.98 22.33
CA THR A 599 -13.67 -4.73 21.62
C THR A 599 -12.25 -4.25 21.94
N VAL A 600 -11.84 -4.31 23.20
CA VAL A 600 -10.47 -4.00 23.61
C VAL A 600 -9.47 -4.93 22.92
N ALA A 601 -9.74 -6.24 22.94
CA ALA A 601 -8.92 -7.22 22.24
C ALA A 601 -8.86 -6.98 20.72
N LEU A 602 -9.98 -6.63 20.10
CA LEU A 602 -10.06 -6.29 18.67
C LEU A 602 -9.20 -5.06 18.34
N ILE A 603 -9.22 -4.01 19.16
CA ILE A 603 -8.34 -2.84 18.98
C ILE A 603 -6.87 -3.25 19.11
N LEU A 604 -6.49 -3.96 20.18
CA LEU A 604 -5.10 -4.33 20.45
C LEU A 604 -4.50 -5.19 19.32
N THR A 605 -5.27 -6.12 18.76
CA THR A 605 -4.84 -6.97 17.65
C THR A 605 -4.80 -6.24 16.30
N ALA A 606 -5.56 -5.16 16.14
CA ALA A 606 -5.52 -4.27 14.99
C ALA A 606 -4.41 -3.20 15.09
N LEU A 607 -3.63 -3.15 16.17
CA LEU A 607 -2.51 -2.22 16.32
C LEU A 607 -1.16 -2.92 16.07
N PRO A 608 -0.10 -2.16 15.72
CA PRO A 608 1.24 -2.70 15.50
C PRO A 608 1.82 -3.40 16.71
N SER A 609 2.90 -4.15 16.51
CA SER A 609 3.53 -4.95 17.57
C SER A 609 3.98 -4.12 18.78
N SER A 610 4.28 -2.83 18.60
CA SER A 610 4.59 -1.88 19.68
C SER A 610 3.48 -1.77 20.73
N PHE A 611 2.21 -1.96 20.36
CA PHE A 611 1.08 -2.02 21.29
C PHE A 611 0.86 -3.44 21.82
N GLN A 612 1.01 -4.44 20.96
CA GLN A 612 0.80 -5.85 21.30
C GLN A 612 1.79 -6.35 22.35
N HIS A 613 3.04 -5.88 22.33
CA HIS A 613 4.03 -6.23 23.35
C HIS A 613 3.61 -5.81 24.76
N VAL A 614 2.91 -4.68 24.91
CA VAL A 614 2.37 -4.22 26.20
C VAL A 614 1.34 -5.20 26.75
N PHE A 615 0.54 -5.79 25.87
CA PHE A 615 -0.41 -6.85 26.24
C PHE A 615 0.32 -8.13 26.68
N TYR A 616 1.38 -8.53 25.97
CA TYR A 616 2.20 -9.68 26.35
C TYR A 616 2.85 -9.50 27.73
N ASP A 617 3.45 -8.33 27.98
CA ASP A 617 4.04 -7.98 29.27
C ASP A 617 2.99 -8.00 30.39
N HIS A 618 1.78 -7.51 30.11
CA HIS A 618 0.66 -7.58 31.05
C HIS A 618 0.29 -9.04 31.39
N ILE A 619 0.13 -9.92 30.40
CA ILE A 619 -0.18 -11.34 30.65
C ILE A 619 0.95 -12.04 31.43
N VAL A 620 2.22 -11.72 31.14
CA VAL A 620 3.35 -12.23 31.93
C VAL A 620 3.26 -11.76 33.38
N SER A 621 2.91 -10.49 33.62
CA SER A 621 2.77 -9.95 34.99
C SER A 621 1.64 -10.61 35.80
N VAL A 622 0.58 -11.08 35.14
CA VAL A 622 -0.53 -11.81 35.81
C VAL A 622 -0.01 -13.08 36.47
N LEU A 623 1.00 -13.74 35.89
CA LEU A 623 1.61 -14.94 36.49
C LEU A 623 2.28 -14.67 37.84
N ASP A 624 2.71 -13.43 38.09
CA ASP A 624 3.33 -13.02 39.36
C ASP A 624 2.28 -12.61 40.42
N SER A 625 0.97 -12.66 40.11
CA SER A 625 -0.09 -12.31 41.06
C SER A 625 -0.19 -13.26 42.26
N GLU A 626 -0.65 -12.75 43.41
CA GLU A 626 -0.87 -13.56 44.61
C GLU A 626 -1.87 -14.71 44.37
N ALA A 627 -2.89 -14.48 43.55
CA ALA A 627 -3.89 -15.49 43.18
C ALA A 627 -3.28 -16.72 42.51
N LEU A 628 -2.20 -16.56 41.73
CA LEU A 628 -1.52 -17.67 41.05
C LEU A 628 -0.29 -18.19 41.81
N THR A 629 0.38 -17.34 42.58
CA THR A 629 1.62 -17.72 43.32
C THR A 629 1.33 -18.34 44.68
N GLN A 630 0.22 -17.97 45.33
CA GLN A 630 -0.15 -18.44 46.67
C GLN A 630 -1.59 -19.01 46.73
N GLY A 631 -2.45 -18.67 45.77
CA GLY A 631 -3.84 -19.10 45.74
C GLY A 631 -4.06 -20.58 45.40
N ASP A 632 -5.26 -21.07 45.70
CA ASP A 632 -5.66 -22.43 45.37
C ASP A 632 -5.96 -22.56 43.86
N PRO A 633 -5.49 -23.63 43.16
CA PRO A 633 -5.68 -23.73 41.72
C PRO A 633 -7.15 -23.83 41.27
N SER A 634 -8.11 -24.10 42.18
CA SER A 634 -9.56 -24.05 41.90
C SER A 634 -10.01 -22.72 41.29
N ILE A 635 -9.34 -21.62 41.64
CA ILE A 635 -9.65 -20.27 41.18
C ILE A 635 -9.56 -20.13 39.65
N CYS A 636 -8.74 -20.98 39.02
CA CYS A 636 -8.59 -21.03 37.56
C CYS A 636 -9.76 -21.77 36.87
N PHE A 637 -10.73 -22.34 37.59
CA PHE A 637 -11.88 -23.07 37.03
C PHE A 637 -13.21 -22.35 37.22
N GLU A 638 -13.21 -21.18 37.87
CA GLU A 638 -14.40 -20.36 38.09
C GLU A 638 -14.91 -19.69 36.79
N SER A 639 -16.08 -19.05 36.88
CA SER A 639 -16.74 -18.32 35.78
C SER A 639 -16.55 -16.81 35.92
N LEU A 640 -16.24 -16.15 34.79
CA LEU A 640 -16.20 -14.69 34.71
C LEU A 640 -17.54 -14.04 35.08
N GLU A 641 -18.67 -14.70 34.80
CA GLU A 641 -20.00 -14.19 35.13
C GLU A 641 -20.17 -14.05 36.65
N SER A 642 -19.67 -15.04 37.41
CA SER A 642 -19.67 -15.01 38.87
C SER A 642 -18.76 -13.89 39.39
N GLU A 643 -17.56 -13.74 38.83
CA GLU A 643 -16.60 -12.66 39.17
C GLU A 643 -17.24 -11.27 38.97
N CYS A 644 -17.87 -11.06 37.81
CA CYS A 644 -18.54 -9.81 37.46
C CYS A 644 -19.77 -9.55 38.34
N PHE A 645 -20.61 -10.56 38.58
CA PHE A 645 -21.84 -10.43 39.38
C PHE A 645 -21.54 -10.11 40.85
N LEU A 646 -20.51 -10.75 41.41
CA LEU A 646 -20.10 -10.56 42.81
C LEU A 646 -19.19 -9.35 43.03
N LEU A 647 -18.80 -8.64 41.95
CA LEU A 647 -17.90 -7.49 41.97
C LEU A 647 -16.59 -7.80 42.73
N THR A 648 -16.04 -9.00 42.53
CA THR A 648 -14.86 -9.45 43.27
C THR A 648 -13.62 -8.63 42.90
N GLU A 649 -12.73 -8.45 43.88
CA GLU A 649 -11.43 -7.78 43.66
C GLU A 649 -10.45 -8.64 42.84
N ASN A 650 -10.62 -9.96 42.85
CA ASN A 650 -9.83 -10.84 42.00
C ASN A 650 -10.21 -10.63 40.53
N GLN A 651 -9.21 -10.34 39.69
CA GLN A 651 -9.34 -10.03 38.27
C GLN A 651 -8.78 -11.14 37.38
N LEU A 652 -8.49 -12.32 37.93
CA LEU A 652 -7.82 -13.41 37.22
C LEU A 652 -8.62 -13.92 36.02
N LEU A 653 -9.94 -14.12 36.17
CA LEU A 653 -10.76 -14.64 35.06
C LEU A 653 -11.01 -13.55 34.02
N THR A 654 -11.08 -12.28 34.43
CA THR A 654 -11.10 -11.15 33.50
C THR A 654 -9.84 -11.13 32.63
N ASN A 655 -8.66 -11.31 33.23
CA ASN A 655 -7.39 -11.43 32.50
C ASN A 655 -7.38 -12.62 31.53
N LEU A 656 -7.89 -13.76 31.99
CA LEU A 656 -7.98 -14.95 31.15
C LEU A 656 -8.93 -14.75 29.96
N ALA A 657 -10.09 -14.15 30.20
CA ALA A 657 -11.06 -13.85 29.15
C ALA A 657 -10.53 -12.83 28.14
N LEU A 658 -9.79 -11.82 28.60
CA LEU A 658 -9.06 -10.89 27.72
C LEU A 658 -8.01 -11.63 26.89
N GLY A 659 -7.27 -12.54 27.50
CA GLY A 659 -6.39 -13.49 26.81
C GLY A 659 -7.09 -14.23 25.68
N HIS A 660 -8.22 -14.88 25.97
CA HIS A 660 -9.01 -15.60 24.97
C HIS A 660 -9.55 -14.70 23.85
N ALA A 661 -10.06 -13.52 24.19
CA ALA A 661 -10.54 -12.58 23.21
C ALA A 661 -9.41 -12.07 22.29
N TYR A 662 -8.24 -11.77 22.85
CA TYR A 662 -7.06 -11.40 22.07
C TYR A 662 -6.66 -12.53 21.11
N LEU A 663 -6.59 -13.76 21.62
CA LEU A 663 -6.29 -14.95 20.82
C LEU A 663 -7.31 -15.18 19.70
N GLN A 664 -8.59 -14.85 19.91
CA GLN A 664 -9.61 -14.99 18.88
C GLN A 664 -9.39 -14.01 17.72
N HIS A 665 -8.94 -12.78 18.01
CA HIS A 665 -8.76 -11.73 17.00
C HIS A 665 -7.36 -11.67 16.40
N CYS A 666 -6.37 -12.40 16.95
CA CYS A 666 -5.01 -12.43 16.41
C CYS A 666 -5.01 -12.69 14.89
N ASN A 667 -4.39 -11.80 14.13
CA ASN A 667 -4.06 -12.05 12.73
C ASN A 667 -2.95 -13.11 12.60
N THR A 668 -2.58 -13.45 11.37
CA THR A 668 -1.62 -14.53 11.07
C THR A 668 -0.22 -14.25 11.64
N SER A 669 0.21 -12.98 11.73
CA SER A 669 1.48 -12.59 12.37
C SER A 669 1.42 -12.77 13.88
N SER A 670 0.42 -12.20 14.52
CA SER A 670 0.27 -12.26 15.98
C SER A 670 0.19 -13.72 16.43
N LEU A 671 -0.58 -14.54 15.71
CA LEU A 671 -0.70 -15.98 15.96
C LEU A 671 0.64 -16.72 15.79
N ALA A 672 1.49 -16.34 14.83
CA ALA A 672 2.80 -16.95 14.61
C ALA A 672 3.81 -16.68 15.74
N ALA A 673 3.70 -15.55 16.43
CA ALA A 673 4.59 -15.19 17.53
C ALA A 673 4.24 -15.91 18.85
N LEU A 674 3.03 -16.45 18.98
CA LEU A 674 2.55 -17.01 20.26
C LEU A 674 3.33 -18.22 20.77
N PRO A 675 3.80 -19.19 19.95
CA PRO A 675 4.61 -20.30 20.45
C PRO A 675 5.89 -19.82 21.14
N GLU A 676 6.58 -18.85 20.53
CA GLU A 676 7.78 -18.25 21.11
C GLU A 676 7.46 -17.48 22.39
N PHE A 677 6.36 -16.71 22.40
CA PHE A 677 5.89 -16.05 23.62
C PHE A 677 5.61 -17.03 24.76
N VAL A 678 4.92 -18.15 24.50
CA VAL A 678 4.63 -19.18 25.50
C VAL A 678 5.93 -19.78 26.02
N ARG A 679 6.84 -20.19 25.14
CA ARG A 679 8.08 -20.88 25.51
C ARG A 679 9.08 -19.97 26.22
N ASP A 680 9.25 -18.75 25.72
CA ASP A 680 10.37 -17.89 26.10
C ASP A 680 9.96 -16.86 27.18
N GLN A 681 8.66 -16.59 27.37
CA GLN A 681 8.19 -15.64 28.38
C GLN A 681 7.27 -16.26 29.45
N LEU A 682 6.30 -17.11 29.09
CA LEU A 682 5.37 -17.70 30.05
C LEU A 682 5.98 -18.92 30.79
N ALA A 683 6.53 -19.89 30.06
CA ALA A 683 7.07 -21.11 30.61
C ALA A 683 8.17 -20.87 31.69
N PRO A 684 9.07 -19.88 31.56
CA PRO A 684 10.06 -19.56 32.59
C PRO A 684 9.46 -19.19 33.96
N LYS A 685 8.29 -18.52 33.97
CA LYS A 685 7.61 -18.05 35.20
C LYS A 685 6.91 -19.15 36.00
N LEU A 686 6.66 -20.31 35.39
CA LEU A 686 5.90 -21.39 36.02
C LEU A 686 6.63 -22.03 37.21
N VAL A 687 6.06 -21.88 38.39
CA VAL A 687 6.53 -22.45 39.66
C VAL A 687 5.42 -23.08 40.50
N THR A 688 4.16 -22.74 40.29
CA THR A 688 2.98 -23.30 40.96
C THR A 688 2.04 -24.03 40.00
N GLU A 689 1.16 -24.86 40.55
CA GLU A 689 0.10 -25.53 39.78
C GLU A 689 -0.92 -24.54 39.20
N ALA A 690 -1.31 -23.50 39.96
CA ALA A 690 -2.27 -22.50 39.49
C ALA A 690 -1.75 -21.74 38.26
N GLN A 691 -0.46 -21.36 38.25
CA GLN A 691 0.19 -20.76 37.09
C GLN A 691 0.19 -21.70 35.88
N LEU A 692 0.48 -22.99 36.08
CA LEU A 692 0.43 -23.99 35.01
C LEU A 692 -0.98 -24.04 34.39
N ILE A 693 -2.01 -24.18 35.22
CA ILE A 693 -3.40 -24.26 34.75
C ILE A 693 -3.79 -22.99 33.99
N PHE A 694 -3.43 -21.81 34.49
CA PHE A 694 -3.69 -20.55 33.79
C PHE A 694 -3.06 -20.51 32.39
N VAL A 695 -1.79 -20.87 32.28
CA VAL A 695 -1.09 -20.92 30.97
C VAL A 695 -1.69 -21.98 30.06
N LEU A 696 -2.02 -23.16 30.58
CA LEU A 696 -2.68 -24.21 29.78
C LEU A 696 -4.02 -23.71 29.22
N ARG A 697 -4.81 -22.97 30.01
CA ARG A 697 -6.07 -22.36 29.53
C ARG A 697 -5.85 -21.33 28.41
N LEU A 698 -4.69 -20.68 28.33
CA LEU A 698 -4.32 -19.80 27.21
C LEU A 698 -3.79 -20.57 25.99
N VAL A 699 -3.08 -21.69 26.20
CA VAL A 699 -2.45 -22.48 25.13
C VAL A 699 -3.47 -23.28 24.32
N VAL A 700 -4.53 -23.80 24.93
CA VAL A 700 -5.52 -24.63 24.23
C VAL A 700 -6.17 -23.93 23.03
N PRO A 701 -6.67 -22.68 23.15
CA PRO A 701 -7.16 -21.94 21.98
C PRO A 701 -6.11 -21.77 20.89
N ILE A 702 -4.83 -21.63 21.24
CA ILE A 702 -3.73 -21.50 20.28
C ILE A 702 -3.57 -22.79 19.46
N LEU A 703 -3.59 -23.95 20.12
CA LEU A 703 -3.52 -25.26 19.46
C LEU A 703 -4.68 -25.43 18.48
N GLN A 704 -5.90 -25.09 18.88
CA GLN A 704 -7.08 -25.15 18.01
C GLN A 704 -6.91 -24.24 16.79
N ARG A 705 -6.49 -22.98 16.97
CA ARG A 705 -6.30 -22.05 15.86
C ARG A 705 -5.24 -22.51 14.87
N PHE A 706 -4.14 -23.10 15.34
CA PHE A 706 -3.14 -23.67 14.44
C PHE A 706 -3.64 -24.90 13.70
N TYR A 707 -4.41 -25.76 14.38
CA TYR A 707 -5.02 -26.92 13.76
C TYR A 707 -5.97 -26.50 12.62
N ASP A 708 -6.83 -25.52 12.86
CA ASP A 708 -7.76 -24.98 11.88
C ASP A 708 -7.05 -24.32 10.69
N ALA A 709 -5.84 -23.78 10.91
CA ALA A 709 -5.02 -23.17 9.86
C ALA A 709 -4.40 -24.18 8.87
N LYS A 710 -4.44 -25.50 9.15
CA LYS A 710 -4.00 -26.64 8.32
C LYS A 710 -2.54 -26.68 7.84
N GLU A 711 -1.83 -25.56 7.78
CA GLU A 711 -0.47 -25.43 7.24
C GLU A 711 0.63 -25.32 8.31
N ARG A 712 0.28 -25.43 9.60
CA ARG A 712 1.18 -25.16 10.74
C ARG A 712 1.44 -26.38 11.63
N SER A 713 1.52 -27.57 11.04
CA SER A 713 1.70 -28.85 11.76
C SER A 713 2.92 -28.86 12.69
N LYS A 714 4.06 -28.30 12.25
CA LYS A 714 5.27 -28.21 13.07
C LYS A 714 5.09 -27.31 14.30
N GLN A 715 4.47 -26.14 14.15
CA GLN A 715 4.23 -25.22 15.27
C GLN A 715 3.31 -25.83 16.34
N ILE A 716 2.33 -26.64 15.92
CA ILE A 716 1.47 -27.41 16.84
C ILE A 716 2.29 -28.44 17.62
N GLN A 717 3.16 -29.18 16.93
CA GLN A 717 4.04 -30.18 17.55
C GLN A 717 4.99 -29.54 18.56
N ASP A 718 5.67 -28.46 18.17
CA ASP A 718 6.61 -27.73 19.03
C ASP A 718 5.89 -27.21 20.29
N LEU A 719 4.69 -26.60 20.12
CA LEU A 719 3.89 -26.10 21.24
C LEU A 719 3.40 -27.24 22.16
N ALA A 720 3.02 -28.40 21.61
CA ALA A 720 2.64 -29.56 22.40
C ALA A 720 3.80 -30.11 23.23
N VAL A 721 5.01 -30.15 22.66
CA VAL A 721 6.24 -30.50 23.39
C VAL A 721 6.49 -29.50 24.53
N ASP A 722 6.29 -28.21 24.30
CA ASP A 722 6.43 -27.19 25.33
C ASP A 722 5.39 -27.37 26.45
N VAL A 723 4.15 -27.77 26.15
CA VAL A 723 3.13 -28.15 27.15
C VAL A 723 3.60 -29.30 28.06
N TYR A 724 4.19 -30.36 27.49
CA TYR A 724 4.76 -31.45 28.29
C TYR A 724 5.90 -30.97 29.18
N LYS A 725 6.83 -30.17 28.64
CA LYS A 725 7.97 -29.62 29.40
C LYS A 725 7.52 -28.72 30.54
N MET A 726 6.53 -27.85 30.32
CA MET A 726 5.93 -27.00 31.35
C MET A 726 5.29 -27.83 32.47
N THR A 727 4.56 -28.89 32.11
CA THR A 727 3.93 -29.80 33.06
C THR A 727 4.98 -30.52 33.92
N VAL A 728 6.03 -31.05 33.31
CA VAL A 728 7.16 -31.68 34.03
C VAL A 728 7.82 -30.70 34.99
N LYS A 729 8.15 -29.50 34.51
CA LYS A 729 8.82 -28.47 35.32
C LYS A 729 8.04 -28.16 36.61
N VAL A 730 6.73 -27.98 36.50
CA VAL A 730 5.89 -27.66 37.66
C VAL A 730 5.68 -28.89 38.54
N ASN A 731 5.47 -30.07 37.95
CA ASN A 731 5.31 -31.30 38.71
C ASN A 731 6.55 -31.65 39.56
N GLU A 732 7.75 -31.54 39.00
CA GLU A 732 9.00 -31.78 39.72
C GLU A 732 9.19 -30.83 40.92
N ARG A 733 8.64 -29.61 40.82
CA ARG A 733 8.74 -28.60 41.87
C ARG A 733 7.66 -28.71 42.95
N VAL A 734 6.41 -28.94 42.55
CA VAL A 734 5.24 -29.01 43.45
C VAL A 734 5.07 -30.41 44.05
N GLY A 735 5.52 -31.46 43.35
CA GLY A 735 5.35 -32.85 43.74
C GLY A 735 4.03 -33.43 43.19
N VAL A 736 2.99 -33.48 44.02
CA VAL A 736 1.67 -34.00 43.62
C VAL A 736 0.76 -32.82 43.28
N LEU A 737 0.24 -32.81 42.05
CA LEU A 737 -0.69 -31.79 41.57
C LEU A 737 -2.13 -32.13 42.02
N LYS A 738 -2.87 -31.14 42.53
CA LYS A 738 -4.24 -31.27 43.02
C LYS A 738 -5.23 -31.62 41.91
N TYR A 739 -5.00 -31.09 40.70
CA TYR A 739 -5.84 -31.27 39.50
C TYR A 739 -5.12 -32.10 38.44
N GLU A 740 -4.35 -33.11 38.86
CA GLU A 740 -3.63 -33.99 37.94
C GLU A 740 -4.54 -34.66 36.89
N ASP A 741 -5.79 -35.01 37.24
CA ASP A 741 -6.75 -35.60 36.29
C ASP A 741 -7.07 -34.65 35.13
N ALA A 742 -7.43 -33.41 35.43
CA ALA A 742 -7.75 -32.41 34.40
C ALA A 742 -6.55 -32.12 33.49
N ILE A 743 -5.34 -32.08 34.06
CA ILE A 743 -4.10 -31.92 33.29
C ILE A 743 -3.87 -33.15 32.40
N CYS A 744 -4.05 -34.37 32.93
CA CYS A 744 -3.88 -35.59 32.14
C CYS A 744 -4.89 -35.69 31.00
N ASP A 745 -6.16 -35.35 31.26
CA ASP A 745 -7.23 -35.32 30.25
C ASP A 745 -6.89 -34.34 29.12
N LEU A 746 -6.33 -33.17 29.45
CA LEU A 746 -5.86 -32.23 28.46
C LEU A 746 -4.72 -32.80 27.61
N LEU A 747 -3.75 -33.47 28.22
CA LEU A 747 -2.64 -34.09 27.46
C LEU A 747 -3.14 -35.19 26.51
N TYR A 748 -4.12 -35.98 26.93
CA TYR A 748 -4.79 -36.94 26.04
C TYR A 748 -5.57 -36.26 24.94
N HIS A 749 -6.35 -35.21 25.25
CA HIS A 749 -7.07 -34.43 24.25
C HIS A 749 -6.11 -33.87 23.20
N MET A 750 -4.99 -33.30 23.65
CA MET A 750 -3.96 -32.76 22.77
C MET A 750 -3.37 -33.83 21.86
N LYS A 751 -3.07 -35.02 22.40
CA LYS A 751 -2.65 -36.18 21.61
C LYS A 751 -3.69 -36.52 20.54
N TYR A 752 -4.92 -36.83 20.93
CA TYR A 752 -5.88 -37.41 20.00
C TYR A 752 -6.44 -36.41 18.99
N MET A 753 -6.52 -35.12 19.34
CA MET A 753 -7.09 -34.10 18.46
C MET A 753 -6.06 -33.40 17.59
N TYR A 754 -4.84 -33.16 18.10
CA TYR A 754 -3.90 -32.24 17.45
C TYR A 754 -2.62 -32.92 16.93
N VAL A 755 -1.93 -33.70 17.76
CA VAL A 755 -0.56 -34.16 17.45
C VAL A 755 -0.40 -35.64 17.15
N GLY A 756 -1.40 -36.48 17.43
CA GLY A 756 -1.31 -37.93 17.25
C GLY A 756 -0.01 -38.51 17.85
N ASP A 757 0.71 -39.28 17.04
CA ASP A 757 1.99 -39.88 17.42
C ASP A 757 3.22 -39.02 17.05
N PHE A 758 3.05 -37.81 16.49
CA PHE A 758 4.16 -37.00 15.99
C PHE A 758 5.13 -36.54 17.08
N VAL A 759 4.70 -36.46 18.34
CA VAL A 759 5.51 -36.04 19.50
C VAL A 759 5.65 -37.16 20.54
N LYS A 760 5.45 -38.41 20.13
CA LYS A 760 5.41 -39.57 21.03
C LYS A 760 6.70 -39.73 21.84
N ASN A 761 7.86 -39.60 21.19
CA ASN A 761 9.16 -39.80 21.85
C ASN A 761 9.40 -38.73 22.93
N GLU A 762 9.10 -37.48 22.61
CA GLU A 762 9.21 -36.34 23.51
C GLU A 762 8.22 -36.47 24.68
N ALA A 763 6.99 -36.90 24.40
CA ALA A 763 5.97 -37.15 25.41
C ALA A 763 6.36 -38.29 26.37
N GLU A 764 6.91 -39.39 25.85
CA GLU A 764 7.41 -40.51 26.67
C GLU A 764 8.55 -40.08 27.60
N GLN A 765 9.52 -39.32 27.08
CA GLN A 765 10.62 -38.77 27.88
C GLN A 765 10.11 -37.82 28.98
N ALA A 766 9.13 -36.98 28.65
CA ALA A 766 8.51 -36.09 29.64
C ALA A 766 7.76 -36.88 30.72
N ILE A 767 6.97 -37.88 30.35
CA ILE A 767 6.18 -38.69 31.30
C ILE A 767 7.06 -39.44 32.28
N GLN A 768 8.22 -39.94 31.85
CA GLN A 768 9.15 -40.64 32.76
C GLN A 768 9.59 -39.77 33.95
N ARG A 769 9.58 -38.44 33.79
CA ARG A 769 9.94 -37.45 34.82
C ARG A 769 8.77 -37.01 35.69
N LEU A 770 7.53 -37.36 35.33
CA LEU A 770 6.35 -37.03 36.13
C LEU A 770 6.21 -37.93 37.36
N SER A 771 5.42 -37.46 38.32
CA SER A 771 5.06 -38.21 39.52
C SER A 771 4.48 -39.60 39.20
N PRO A 772 4.65 -40.60 40.09
CA PRO A 772 4.13 -41.95 39.87
C PRO A 772 2.63 -41.98 39.53
N SER A 773 1.81 -41.14 40.16
CA SER A 773 0.36 -41.05 39.89
C SER A 773 0.09 -40.64 38.44
N MET A 774 0.69 -39.53 37.99
CA MET A 774 0.54 -39.04 36.62
C MET A 774 1.06 -40.04 35.59
N ARG A 775 2.16 -40.76 35.87
CA ARG A 775 2.66 -41.83 34.98
C ARG A 775 1.65 -42.95 34.76
N VAL A 776 0.92 -43.34 35.81
CA VAL A 776 -0.14 -44.34 35.71
C VAL A 776 -1.31 -43.81 34.89
N LYS A 777 -1.70 -42.54 35.10
CA LYS A 777 -2.79 -41.90 34.36
C LYS A 777 -2.46 -41.72 32.87
N LEU A 778 -1.21 -41.38 32.55
CA LEU A 778 -0.73 -41.12 31.18
C LEU A 778 -0.17 -42.35 30.46
N LYS A 779 -0.33 -43.56 31.01
CA LYS A 779 0.24 -44.80 30.45
C LYS A 779 -0.17 -45.11 29.00
N TYR A 780 -1.29 -44.55 28.52
CA TYR A 780 -1.77 -44.76 27.15
C TYR A 780 -1.33 -43.68 26.17
N ILE A 781 -0.57 -42.66 26.61
CA ILE A 781 -0.06 -41.64 25.67
C ILE A 781 0.92 -42.25 24.66
N SER A 782 1.62 -43.31 25.03
CA SER A 782 2.58 -44.01 24.16
C SER A 782 1.92 -45.05 23.24
N HIS A 783 0.64 -45.33 23.41
CA HIS A 783 -0.07 -46.33 22.61
C HIS A 783 -0.48 -45.73 21.26
N SER A 784 -0.13 -46.39 20.15
CA SER A 784 -0.57 -46.02 18.79
C SER A 784 -2.07 -46.21 18.61
#